data_AF-A0A0K8JAV9-F1
#
_entry.id   AF-A0A0K8JAV9-F1
#
_cell.length_a   1.000
_cell.length_b   1.000
_cell.length_c   1.000
_cell.angle_alpha   90.00
_cell.angle_beta   90.00
_cell.angle_gamma   90.00
#
_symmetry.space_group_name_H-M   'P 1'
#
loop_
_entity.id
_entity.type
_entity.pdbx_description
1 polymer ?
#
loop_
_entity_poly.entity_id
_entity_poly.type
_entity_poly.pdbx_seq_one_letter_code
_entity_poly.pdbx_strand_id
1 'polypeptide(L)'
;MTEYKYNKVLILFIVIGLLAALAIGWQRHVQEENNTRVEMVLDYEDLTTLARIDGVAVPELMRRFKEAGITSLSVYEMTLEKLNASGLVSTVPGTQILQQYGTGEKLNENGLVTAVPGMQIVQRYRTGGSGLADPLWRSFVEAGRIRAEDVYVIGHDPETFAEVKEDLIRRLGLERVRVLVDGNTPILVIKADYEKVIKWNLGLSSAEMREVAANGFYVVARPSNYTKVKPDDVNAVFRRLSGIGNVSSIMFTGEEVLGYPDLLTQTVEQMKQHNLTLAMIEHPLQLQFVKQEGLMDLAAAHGYQAARVYVIPKDEQPKLKPTEAIHRWLLTDQERNIRMNLLRTYEKPEVGKTLVETNLDYVAGVAGELKANGFTLGRATYFSPYFPSPYLLALVIVGATAAGVLLLTLIYPFAVRYQYGLLAVLSVLLIIPLFTGGGTFIRQAVATMSAILFPVLAMTWQLDRWRQNGQFAADERVGLGKMIGVASRALTVTVLLSLIGGFYVGAMLADVRFLLEIEIFRGVKLIFVAPLVVITLIYMTRYNIFGEQDEVGFWSIRQQVNRILNYPVYMKTLLGAAFVALAAWIYVGRSGHTAGVPVPALEIKLRYLLEQVMYARPRGKEFMVGHPAFFLLVMAAYRRWPSILHYALVVAATIGQGSLVETFAHMRTPVLMSFVRGLDGLVMGIVCGVIALAGVQLLHYLVFVWGRRTAEHE
;
A
#
# COMPACT_ATOMS: atom_id res chain seq x y z
N MET A 1 -44.86 -13.33 -21.63
CA MET A 1 -43.63 -12.92 -20.93
C MET A 1 -42.72 -12.17 -21.90
N THR A 2 -42.11 -11.08 -21.46
CA THR A 2 -41.15 -10.28 -22.25
C THR A 2 -39.90 -11.10 -22.57
N GLU A 3 -39.59 -11.30 -23.85
CA GLU A 3 -38.43 -12.05 -24.31
C GLU A 3 -37.21 -11.13 -24.46
N TYR A 4 -36.27 -11.21 -23.51
CA TYR A 4 -35.03 -10.41 -23.55
C TYR A 4 -33.99 -11.05 -24.47
N LYS A 5 -33.63 -10.36 -25.56
CA LYS A 5 -32.72 -10.87 -26.60
C LYS A 5 -31.31 -10.32 -26.43
N TYR A 6 -30.34 -11.22 -26.31
CA TYR A 6 -28.93 -10.91 -26.22
C TYR A 6 -28.37 -10.66 -27.63
N ASN A 7 -27.92 -9.44 -27.92
CA ASN A 7 -27.41 -9.08 -29.25
C ASN A 7 -26.01 -9.70 -29.48
N LYS A 8 -25.94 -10.65 -30.42
CA LYS A 8 -24.71 -11.36 -30.79
C LYS A 8 -23.57 -10.44 -31.25
N VAL A 9 -23.89 -9.31 -31.89
CA VAL A 9 -22.88 -8.33 -32.35
C VAL A 9 -22.27 -7.56 -31.17
N LEU A 10 -23.08 -7.19 -30.17
CA LEU A 10 -22.55 -6.59 -28.94
C LEU A 10 -21.66 -7.58 -28.18
N ILE A 11 -22.06 -8.86 -28.11
CA ILE A 11 -21.23 -9.91 -27.51
C ILE A 11 -19.90 -10.09 -28.26
N LEU A 12 -19.90 -10.03 -29.60
CA LEU A 12 -18.67 -10.09 -30.38
C LEU A 12 -17.71 -8.94 -30.02
N PHE A 13 -18.20 -7.72 -29.87
CA PHE A 13 -17.37 -6.59 -29.41
C PHE A 13 -16.86 -6.76 -27.98
N ILE A 14 -17.64 -7.35 -27.07
CA ILE A 14 -17.18 -7.72 -25.71
C ILE A 14 -16.03 -8.75 -25.78
N VAL A 15 -16.11 -9.74 -26.69
CA VAL A 15 -15.04 -10.72 -26.88
C VAL A 15 -13.79 -10.08 -27.49
N ILE A 16 -13.94 -9.19 -28.48
CA ILE A 16 -12.80 -8.44 -29.06
C ILE A 16 -12.10 -7.59 -27.99
N GLY A 17 -12.86 -6.87 -27.17
CA GLY A 17 -12.32 -6.11 -26.05
C GLY A 17 -11.66 -7.00 -24.98
N LEU A 18 -12.15 -8.22 -24.76
CA LEU A 18 -11.51 -9.19 -23.86
C LEU A 18 -10.16 -9.66 -24.42
N LEU A 19 -10.06 -9.95 -25.71
CA LEU A 19 -8.78 -10.33 -26.34
C LEU A 19 -7.75 -9.20 -26.23
N ALA A 20 -8.17 -7.95 -26.43
CA ALA A 20 -7.30 -6.78 -26.21
C ALA A 20 -6.90 -6.62 -24.73
N ALA A 21 -7.84 -6.83 -23.79
CA ALA A 21 -7.56 -6.77 -22.36
C ALA A 21 -6.60 -7.87 -21.91
N LEU A 22 -6.73 -9.10 -22.44
CA LEU A 22 -5.80 -10.21 -22.17
C LEU A 22 -4.41 -9.94 -22.75
N ALA A 23 -4.31 -9.33 -23.94
CA ALA A 23 -3.03 -8.92 -24.51
C ALA A 23 -2.31 -7.86 -23.65
N ILE A 24 -3.04 -6.85 -23.16
CA ILE A 24 -2.51 -5.87 -22.19
C ILE A 24 -2.14 -6.55 -20.86
N GLY A 25 -2.98 -7.48 -20.38
CA GLY A 25 -2.72 -8.24 -19.15
C GLY A 25 -1.46 -9.09 -19.25
N TRP A 26 -1.20 -9.73 -20.39
CA TRP A 26 0.03 -10.47 -20.66
C TRP A 26 1.26 -9.55 -20.72
N GLN A 27 1.16 -8.42 -21.42
CA GLN A 27 2.23 -7.41 -21.44
C GLN A 27 2.57 -6.91 -20.03
N ARG A 28 1.56 -6.65 -19.19
CA ARG A 28 1.71 -6.31 -17.78
C ARG A 28 2.38 -7.44 -16.98
N HIS A 29 1.92 -8.69 -17.15
CA HIS A 29 2.47 -9.85 -16.44
C HIS A 29 3.98 -10.02 -16.69
N VAL A 30 4.43 -9.83 -17.93
CA VAL A 30 5.87 -9.86 -18.27
C VAL A 30 6.66 -8.75 -17.54
N GLN A 31 6.08 -7.56 -17.33
CA GLN A 31 6.73 -6.51 -16.52
C GLN A 31 6.78 -6.87 -15.03
N GLU A 32 5.79 -7.60 -14.53
CA GLU A 32 5.72 -8.06 -13.13
C GLU A 32 6.72 -9.19 -12.85
N GLU A 33 6.87 -10.16 -13.76
CA GLU A 33 7.86 -11.25 -13.64
C GLU A 33 9.31 -10.79 -13.76
N ASN A 34 9.58 -9.83 -14.64
CA ASN A 34 10.91 -9.23 -14.76
C ASN A 34 11.32 -8.40 -13.53
N ASN A 35 10.34 -7.99 -12.72
CA ASN A 35 10.56 -7.19 -11.52
C ASN A 35 10.57 -8.08 -10.26
N THR A 36 11.63 -8.87 -10.06
CA THR A 36 11.75 -9.86 -8.97
C THR A 36 12.97 -9.67 -8.06
N ARG A 37 13.71 -8.56 -8.21
CA ARG A 37 14.86 -8.25 -7.36
C ARG A 37 14.50 -7.29 -6.23
N VAL A 38 14.71 -7.73 -4.99
CA VAL A 38 14.43 -6.99 -3.76
C VAL A 38 15.73 -6.48 -3.15
N GLU A 39 15.75 -5.19 -2.81
CA GLU A 39 16.82 -4.55 -2.06
C GLU A 39 16.45 -4.54 -0.58
N MET A 40 17.22 -5.26 0.24
CA MET A 40 17.09 -5.25 1.70
C MET A 40 17.98 -4.14 2.24
N VAL A 41 17.35 -3.07 2.70
CA VAL A 41 17.99 -1.85 3.19
C VAL A 41 17.90 -1.82 4.71
N LEU A 42 18.99 -1.49 5.38
CA LEU A 42 19.03 -1.16 6.81
C LEU A 42 19.64 0.24 6.97
N ASP A 43 19.16 1.05 7.91
CA ASP A 43 19.79 2.32 8.24
C ASP A 43 21.18 2.05 8.88
N TYR A 44 22.23 2.72 8.39
CA TYR A 44 23.61 2.52 8.86
C TYR A 44 23.74 2.77 10.37
N GLU A 45 22.96 3.71 10.88
CA GLU A 45 22.94 4.14 12.28
C GLU A 45 22.24 3.13 13.19
N ASP A 46 21.22 2.41 12.71
CA ASP A 46 20.65 1.26 13.42
C ASP A 46 21.72 0.18 13.61
N LEU A 47 22.52 -0.10 12.56
CA LEU A 47 23.62 -1.07 12.61
C LEU A 47 24.73 -0.62 13.57
N THR A 48 25.21 0.63 13.50
CA THR A 48 26.27 1.09 14.43
C THR A 48 25.78 1.26 15.87
N THR A 49 24.48 1.45 16.08
CA THR A 49 23.88 1.46 17.42
C THR A 49 23.83 0.05 17.99
N LEU A 50 23.36 -0.92 17.19
CA LEU A 50 23.36 -2.33 17.56
C LEU A 50 24.78 -2.87 17.86
N ALA A 51 25.76 -2.48 17.04
CA ALA A 51 27.18 -2.79 17.26
C ALA A 51 27.67 -2.29 18.63
N ARG A 52 27.31 -1.04 18.99
CA ARG A 52 27.68 -0.42 20.27
C ARG A 52 26.98 -1.05 21.48
N ILE A 53 25.73 -1.52 21.33
CA ILE A 53 24.99 -2.16 22.43
C ILE A 53 25.59 -3.52 22.79
N ASP A 54 25.85 -4.38 21.81
CA ASP A 54 26.38 -5.75 22.03
C ASP A 54 27.93 -5.82 22.00
N GLY A 55 28.63 -4.67 21.89
CA GLY A 55 30.09 -4.59 21.94
C GLY A 55 30.83 -5.19 20.73
N VAL A 56 30.16 -5.27 19.56
CA VAL A 56 30.70 -5.84 18.33
C VAL A 56 31.34 -4.75 17.47
N ALA A 57 32.47 -5.03 16.81
CA ALA A 57 33.08 -4.10 15.86
C ALA A 57 32.17 -3.88 14.64
N VAL A 58 31.99 -2.61 14.22
CA VAL A 58 31.08 -2.24 13.12
C VAL A 58 31.35 -3.01 11.82
N PRO A 59 32.60 -3.13 11.30
CA PRO A 59 32.85 -3.88 10.06
C PRO A 59 32.52 -5.38 10.16
N GLU A 60 32.72 -5.99 11.33
CA GLU A 60 32.35 -7.40 11.56
C GLU A 60 30.83 -7.57 11.64
N LEU A 61 30.11 -6.63 12.24
CA LEU A 61 28.65 -6.65 12.24
C LEU A 61 28.07 -6.40 10.83
N MET A 62 28.68 -5.46 10.07
CA MET A 62 28.37 -5.24 8.65
C MET A 62 28.52 -6.53 7.85
N ARG A 63 29.65 -7.24 7.97
CA ARG A 63 29.87 -8.55 7.32
C ARG A 63 28.76 -9.55 7.65
N ARG A 64 28.39 -9.68 8.93
CA ARG A 64 27.30 -10.59 9.37
C ARG A 64 25.94 -10.21 8.79
N PHE A 65 25.57 -8.93 8.75
CA PHE A 65 24.32 -8.50 8.13
C PHE A 65 24.32 -8.66 6.60
N LYS A 66 25.48 -8.51 5.94
CA LYS A 66 25.65 -8.82 4.52
C LYS A 66 25.37 -10.29 4.24
N GLU A 67 25.93 -11.18 5.06
CA GLU A 67 25.75 -12.63 4.97
C GLU A 67 24.30 -13.06 5.30
N ALA A 68 23.67 -12.42 6.29
CA ALA A 68 22.26 -12.63 6.61
C ALA A 68 21.32 -12.20 5.48
N GLY A 69 21.68 -11.17 4.70
CA GLY A 69 21.00 -10.82 3.46
C GLY A 69 20.74 -9.32 3.21
N ILE A 70 21.20 -8.42 4.09
CA ILE A 70 21.14 -6.97 3.80
C ILE A 70 21.98 -6.69 2.57
N THR A 71 21.36 -6.10 1.55
CA THR A 71 22.03 -5.76 0.29
C THR A 71 22.69 -4.39 0.36
N SER A 72 22.07 -3.47 1.09
CA SER A 72 22.36 -2.04 1.03
C SER A 72 22.24 -1.39 2.40
N LEU A 73 23.02 -0.34 2.65
CA LEU A 73 22.83 0.50 3.83
C LEU A 73 22.38 1.89 3.42
N SER A 74 21.43 2.39 4.18
CA SER A 74 20.86 3.71 4.07
C SER A 74 21.68 4.70 4.90
N VAL A 75 22.06 5.83 4.30
CA VAL A 75 22.86 6.87 4.94
C VAL A 75 22.08 8.18 4.84
N TYR A 76 21.71 8.73 5.99
CA TYR A 76 21.07 10.04 6.09
C TYR A 76 22.05 11.17 6.41
N GLU A 77 21.60 12.40 6.24
CA GLU A 77 22.45 13.58 6.44
C GLU A 77 22.92 13.70 7.89
N MET A 78 24.18 14.10 8.06
CA MET A 78 24.75 14.37 9.36
C MET A 78 23.99 15.50 10.06
N THR A 79 23.83 15.38 11.37
CA THR A 79 23.44 16.48 12.25
C THR A 79 24.59 16.74 13.22
N LEU A 80 24.66 17.95 13.78
CA LEU A 80 25.64 18.23 14.84
C LEU A 80 25.39 17.34 16.07
N GLU A 81 24.15 16.93 16.33
CA GLU A 81 23.78 15.98 17.41
C GLU A 81 24.42 14.61 17.19
N LYS A 82 24.30 14.04 15.98
CA LYS A 82 24.92 12.77 15.58
C LYS A 82 26.44 12.84 15.68
N LEU A 83 27.04 13.92 15.19
CA LEU A 83 28.49 14.13 15.20
C LEU A 83 29.07 14.37 16.60
N ASN A 84 28.32 15.06 17.46
CA ASN A 84 28.68 15.26 18.87
C ASN A 84 28.58 13.94 19.66
N ALA A 85 27.57 13.10 19.36
CA ALA A 85 27.43 11.77 19.95
C ALA A 85 28.46 10.75 19.43
N SER A 86 29.05 10.95 18.25
CA SER A 86 30.15 10.13 17.72
C SER A 86 31.55 10.60 18.14
N GLY A 87 31.68 11.81 18.68
CA GLY A 87 32.96 12.40 19.09
C GLY A 87 33.82 12.94 17.93
N LEU A 88 33.33 12.90 16.69
CA LEU A 88 34.02 13.50 15.53
C LEU A 88 34.10 15.03 15.61
N VAL A 89 33.12 15.61 16.32
CA VAL A 89 32.93 17.06 16.50
C VAL A 89 32.48 17.30 17.94
N SER A 90 32.80 18.47 18.52
CA SER A 90 32.16 18.93 19.76
C SER A 90 31.36 20.20 19.50
N THR A 91 30.08 20.20 19.89
CA THR A 91 29.17 21.35 19.75
C THR A 91 28.81 21.90 21.12
N VAL A 92 29.09 23.19 21.36
CA VAL A 92 28.92 23.83 22.67
C VAL A 92 28.20 25.17 22.51
N PRO A 93 27.12 25.47 23.27
CA PRO A 93 26.48 26.78 23.26
C PRO A 93 27.33 27.79 24.06
N GLY A 94 27.41 29.04 23.58
CA GLY A 94 28.22 30.07 24.21
C GLY A 94 27.82 30.40 25.66
N THR A 95 26.55 30.24 26.02
CA THR A 95 26.08 30.30 27.41
C THR A 95 26.85 29.34 28.33
N GLN A 96 27.11 28.11 27.89
CA GLN A 96 27.82 27.11 28.68
C GLN A 96 29.31 27.47 28.83
N ILE A 97 29.94 27.99 27.77
CA ILE A 97 31.34 28.44 27.80
C ILE A 97 31.50 29.62 28.78
N LEU A 98 30.59 30.59 28.73
CA LEU A 98 30.60 31.76 29.63
C LEU A 98 30.31 31.37 31.09
N GLN A 99 29.41 30.41 31.33
CA GLN A 99 29.17 29.85 32.67
C GLN A 99 30.40 29.11 33.23
N GLN A 100 31.13 28.38 32.37
CA GLN A 100 32.38 27.70 32.75
C GLN A 100 33.55 28.67 32.99
N TYR A 101 33.54 29.85 32.37
CA TYR A 101 34.51 30.91 32.62
C TYR A 101 34.23 31.65 33.94
N GLY A 102 32.97 32.02 34.21
CA GLY A 102 32.58 32.89 35.32
C GLY A 102 32.70 32.30 36.73
N THR A 103 33.24 31.09 36.90
CA THR A 103 33.23 30.32 38.16
C THR A 103 34.62 30.14 38.81
N GLY A 104 35.66 30.87 38.39
CA GLY A 104 37.05 30.63 38.83
C GLY A 104 37.55 31.43 40.05
N GLU A 105 38.01 30.72 41.11
CA GLU A 105 38.82 31.24 42.25
C GLU A 105 39.95 30.25 42.67
N LYS A 106 40.68 30.55 43.78
CA LYS A 106 42.01 30.03 44.21
C LYS A 106 42.03 29.66 45.72
N LEU A 107 43.01 28.97 46.35
CA LEU A 107 44.36 28.47 46.02
C LEU A 107 44.81 27.34 47.01
N ASN A 108 45.73 26.45 46.56
CA ASN A 108 46.78 25.69 47.29
C ASN A 108 46.57 24.52 48.31
N GLU A 109 47.56 23.60 48.20
CA GLU A 109 48.25 22.79 49.24
C GLU A 109 47.48 21.76 50.11
N ASN A 110 47.35 20.53 49.59
CA ASN A 110 48.10 19.33 50.03
C ASN A 110 47.49 18.05 49.43
N GLY A 111 48.31 17.19 48.82
CA GLY A 111 47.81 16.11 47.95
C GLY A 111 47.51 14.79 48.65
N LEU A 112 46.47 14.10 48.20
CA LEU A 112 46.36 12.62 48.11
C LEU A 112 45.12 12.21 47.30
N VAL A 113 45.12 11.01 46.72
CA VAL A 113 44.12 10.51 45.75
C VAL A 113 43.42 9.26 46.29
N THR A 114 42.08 9.18 46.24
CA THR A 114 41.30 7.96 45.90
C THR A 114 39.78 8.24 45.75
N ALA A 115 39.03 7.30 45.15
CA ALA A 115 37.70 7.52 44.56
C ALA A 115 36.53 6.84 45.31
N VAL A 116 35.33 7.45 45.32
CA VAL A 116 34.05 6.82 45.76
C VAL A 116 32.83 7.49 45.02
N PRO A 117 31.51 7.29 45.32
CA PRO A 117 30.46 7.36 44.28
C PRO A 117 29.47 8.54 44.43
N GLY A 118 28.57 8.71 43.46
CA GLY A 118 27.28 9.46 43.50
C GLY A 118 27.29 10.84 44.18
N MET A 119 27.22 10.85 45.53
CA MET A 119 27.44 12.04 46.36
C MET A 119 28.72 12.80 46.00
N GLN A 120 29.73 12.13 45.44
CA GLN A 120 30.97 12.75 44.99
C GLN A 120 30.84 13.68 43.77
N ILE A 121 29.71 13.74 43.05
CA ILE A 121 29.51 14.78 42.02
C ILE A 121 29.14 16.11 42.70
N VAL A 122 28.26 16.06 43.70
CA VAL A 122 27.92 17.21 44.56
C VAL A 122 29.08 17.56 45.52
N GLN A 123 29.93 16.60 45.84
CA GLN A 123 31.16 16.84 46.61
C GLN A 123 32.36 17.26 45.74
N ARG A 124 32.39 16.98 44.44
CA ARG A 124 33.33 17.63 43.48
C ARG A 124 33.04 19.11 43.32
N TYR A 125 31.79 19.51 43.47
CA TYR A 125 31.37 20.90 43.72
C TYR A 125 31.98 21.51 45.00
N ARG A 126 32.61 20.70 45.87
CA ARG A 126 33.37 21.10 47.07
C ARG A 126 34.86 20.67 47.04
N THR A 127 35.36 20.03 45.98
CA THR A 127 36.76 19.54 45.90
C THR A 127 37.48 19.96 44.61
N GLY A 128 37.50 21.26 44.34
CA GLY A 128 38.65 21.95 43.74
C GLY A 128 39.14 21.51 42.35
N GLY A 129 38.24 21.33 41.37
CA GLY A 129 38.62 21.22 39.95
C GLY A 129 38.60 22.59 39.27
N SER A 130 39.75 23.04 38.74
CA SER A 130 39.94 24.36 38.11
C SER A 130 39.00 24.65 36.92
N GLY A 131 38.51 25.90 36.82
CA GLY A 131 37.67 26.39 35.71
C GLY A 131 38.36 26.35 34.33
N LEU A 132 37.58 26.52 33.25
CA LEU A 132 37.93 26.33 31.83
C LEU A 132 39.36 25.77 31.60
N ALA A 133 39.48 24.45 31.68
CA ALA A 133 40.77 23.74 31.63
C ALA A 133 41.51 23.89 30.30
N ASP A 134 40.83 24.38 29.26
CA ASP A 134 41.38 24.66 27.94
C ASP A 134 41.80 26.16 27.84
N PRO A 135 43.10 26.45 27.67
CA PRO A 135 43.61 27.81 27.52
C PRO A 135 43.00 28.58 26.33
N LEU A 136 42.54 27.88 25.29
CA LEU A 136 41.97 28.48 24.08
C LEU A 136 40.60 29.11 24.37
N TRP A 137 39.72 28.41 25.08
CA TRP A 137 38.41 28.98 25.44
C TRP A 137 38.57 30.17 26.37
N ARG A 138 39.55 30.12 27.26
CA ARG A 138 39.89 31.23 28.15
C ARG A 138 40.30 32.48 27.38
N SER A 139 41.23 32.37 26.42
CA SER A 139 41.69 33.52 25.62
C SER A 139 40.55 34.12 24.79
N PHE A 140 39.63 33.29 24.28
CA PHE A 140 38.47 33.78 23.52
C PHE A 140 37.42 34.50 24.37
N VAL A 141 37.19 34.07 25.62
CA VAL A 141 36.30 34.79 26.54
C VAL A 141 36.96 36.11 26.98
N GLU A 142 38.24 36.08 27.38
CA GLU A 142 39.00 37.27 27.77
C GLU A 142 39.10 38.31 26.63
N ALA A 143 39.20 37.86 25.37
CA ALA A 143 39.20 38.72 24.18
C ALA A 143 37.79 39.15 23.70
N GLY A 144 36.71 38.82 24.43
CA GLY A 144 35.34 39.18 24.05
C GLY A 144 34.83 38.54 22.75
N ARG A 145 35.44 37.42 22.32
CA ARG A 145 35.11 36.70 21.08
C ARG A 145 33.97 35.69 21.26
N ILE A 146 33.65 35.32 22.50
CA ILE A 146 32.53 34.42 22.84
C ILE A 146 31.25 35.21 23.12
N ARG A 147 30.15 34.81 22.49
CA ARG A 147 28.80 35.36 22.69
C ARG A 147 27.88 34.28 23.21
N ALA A 148 26.93 34.64 24.06
CA ALA A 148 26.01 33.68 24.68
C ALA A 148 25.07 33.03 23.66
N GLU A 149 24.63 33.81 22.67
CA GLU A 149 23.67 33.44 21.63
C GLU A 149 24.26 32.67 20.43
N ASP A 150 25.58 32.49 20.39
CA ASP A 150 26.28 31.77 19.33
C ASP A 150 26.60 30.32 19.77
N VAL A 151 26.71 29.43 18.79
CA VAL A 151 27.06 28.01 18.96
C VAL A 151 28.45 27.75 18.37
N TYR A 152 29.27 27.01 19.12
CA TYR A 152 30.67 26.76 18.79
C TYR A 152 30.86 25.29 18.42
N VAL A 153 31.56 25.05 17.31
CA VAL A 153 31.78 23.72 16.75
C VAL A 153 33.28 23.48 16.56
N ILE A 154 33.81 22.48 17.27
CA ILE A 154 35.21 22.05 17.23
C ILE A 154 35.30 20.76 16.41
N GLY A 155 36.18 20.70 15.42
CA GLY A 155 36.47 19.46 14.70
C GLY A 155 37.59 18.66 15.34
N HIS A 156 37.38 17.35 15.52
CA HIS A 156 38.43 16.41 15.93
C HIS A 156 38.97 15.60 14.73
N ASP A 157 38.12 15.38 13.72
CA ASP A 157 38.54 14.83 12.43
C ASP A 157 38.60 15.93 11.34
N PRO A 158 39.74 16.12 10.63
CA PRO A 158 39.89 17.18 9.62
C PRO A 158 38.96 17.05 8.41
N GLU A 159 38.66 15.83 7.94
CA GLU A 159 37.80 15.61 6.77
C GLU A 159 36.34 15.92 7.11
N THR A 160 35.83 15.34 8.20
CA THR A 160 34.48 15.60 8.73
C THR A 160 34.28 17.08 9.05
N PHE A 161 35.28 17.75 9.64
CA PHE A 161 35.19 19.18 9.92
C PHE A 161 35.10 20.04 8.64
N ALA A 162 35.81 19.64 7.57
CA ALA A 162 35.71 20.32 6.28
C ALA A 162 34.31 20.15 5.65
N GLU A 163 33.73 18.95 5.68
CA GLU A 163 32.35 18.70 5.23
C GLU A 163 31.33 19.51 6.05
N VAL A 164 31.42 19.45 7.38
CA VAL A 164 30.54 20.19 8.30
C VAL A 164 30.61 21.70 8.06
N LYS A 165 31.82 22.23 7.82
CA LYS A 165 32.01 23.64 7.48
C LYS A 165 31.34 24.00 6.15
N GLU A 166 31.51 23.19 5.10
CA GLU A 166 30.87 23.43 3.81
C GLU A 166 29.34 23.40 3.95
N ASP A 167 28.81 22.35 4.57
CA ASP A 167 27.36 22.13 4.69
C ASP A 167 26.70 23.20 5.56
N LEU A 168 27.33 23.61 6.67
CA LEU A 168 26.86 24.75 7.47
C LEU A 168 26.84 26.05 6.66
N ILE A 169 27.87 26.33 5.87
CA ILE A 169 27.91 27.53 5.01
C ILE A 169 26.79 27.48 3.96
N ARG A 170 26.49 26.31 3.38
CA ARG A 170 25.36 26.13 2.43
C ARG A 170 24.00 26.32 3.10
N ARG A 171 23.80 25.72 4.28
CA ARG A 171 22.52 25.72 5.02
C ARG A 171 22.21 27.08 5.68
N LEU A 172 23.22 27.81 6.17
CA LEU A 172 23.06 29.04 6.96
C LEU A 172 23.58 30.33 6.31
N GLY A 173 24.47 30.22 5.32
CA GLY A 173 25.15 31.34 4.69
C GLY A 173 26.39 31.84 5.46
N LEU A 174 27.32 32.45 4.73
CA LEU A 174 28.58 33.01 5.24
C LEU A 174 28.41 34.08 6.33
N GLU A 175 27.26 34.76 6.38
CA GLU A 175 26.96 35.78 7.40
C GLU A 175 26.80 35.18 8.81
N ARG A 176 26.31 33.93 8.87
CA ARG A 176 25.96 33.22 10.11
C ARG A 176 26.99 32.18 10.53
N VAL A 177 27.94 31.82 9.66
CA VAL A 177 28.99 30.83 9.93
C VAL A 177 30.35 31.50 9.75
N ARG A 178 31.09 31.63 10.85
CA ARG A 178 32.44 32.24 10.87
C ARG A 178 33.45 31.21 11.36
N VAL A 179 34.70 31.34 10.94
CA VAL A 179 35.79 30.54 11.49
C VAL A 179 36.58 31.40 12.47
N LEU A 180 36.66 30.98 13.73
CA LEU A 180 37.69 31.45 14.65
C LEU A 180 38.92 30.56 14.43
N VAL A 181 40.05 31.22 14.15
CA VAL A 181 41.36 30.57 14.00
C VAL A 181 42.26 31.15 15.08
N ASP A 182 42.73 30.30 15.98
CA ASP A 182 43.80 30.60 16.92
C ASP A 182 44.50 29.29 17.28
N GLY A 183 45.82 29.22 17.05
CA GLY A 183 46.56 27.96 17.10
C GLY A 183 46.20 26.95 15.98
N ASN A 184 46.32 25.66 16.28
CA ASN A 184 46.26 24.57 15.30
C ASN A 184 44.85 23.98 15.08
N THR A 185 43.85 24.40 15.86
CA THR A 185 42.50 23.80 15.86
C THR A 185 41.46 24.82 15.38
N PRO A 186 40.88 24.65 14.17
CA PRO A 186 39.87 25.57 13.66
C PRO A 186 38.52 25.36 14.38
N ILE A 187 37.84 26.46 14.69
CA ILE A 187 36.53 26.45 15.36
C ILE A 187 35.52 27.20 14.50
N LEU A 188 34.33 26.63 14.30
CA LEU A 188 33.22 27.33 13.66
C LEU A 188 32.36 28.02 14.73
N VAL A 189 31.98 29.26 14.45
CA VAL A 189 31.00 30.02 15.23
C VAL A 189 29.75 30.15 14.39
N ILE A 190 28.63 29.69 14.95
CA ILE A 190 27.34 29.60 14.28
C ILE A 190 26.36 30.50 15.01
N LYS A 191 25.88 31.54 14.32
CA LYS A 191 24.84 32.43 14.84
C LYS A 191 23.46 31.79 14.69
N ALA A 192 23.11 30.88 15.59
CA ALA A 192 21.85 30.14 15.57
C ALA A 192 21.43 29.66 16.98
N ASP A 193 20.13 29.41 17.14
CA ASP A 193 19.59 28.74 18.31
C ASP A 193 20.13 27.31 18.43
N TYR A 194 20.69 26.97 19.60
CA TYR A 194 21.36 25.69 19.85
C TYR A 194 20.42 24.48 19.70
N GLU A 195 19.23 24.53 20.32
CA GLU A 195 18.28 23.40 20.32
C GLU A 195 17.79 23.04 18.91
N LYS A 196 17.69 24.04 18.03
CA LYS A 196 17.35 23.86 16.62
C LYS A 196 18.54 23.43 15.79
N VAL A 197 19.65 24.18 15.82
CA VAL A 197 20.78 23.95 14.90
C VAL A 197 21.44 22.59 15.12
N ILE A 198 21.41 22.07 16.35
CA ILE A 198 22.02 20.77 16.64
C ILE A 198 21.32 19.61 15.90
N LYS A 199 20.02 19.78 15.61
CA LYS A 199 19.14 18.81 14.93
C LYS A 199 18.98 19.05 13.42
N TRP A 200 19.64 20.07 12.87
CA TRP A 200 19.53 20.36 11.44
C TRP A 200 20.32 19.34 10.62
N ASN A 201 19.69 18.85 9.55
CA ASN A 201 20.36 18.09 8.51
C ASN A 201 21.38 19.01 7.81
N LEU A 202 22.64 18.58 7.75
CA LEU A 202 23.73 19.30 7.12
C LEU A 202 23.92 18.82 5.67
N GLY A 203 24.50 17.62 5.52
CA GLY A 203 24.77 16.92 4.27
C GLY A 203 25.18 15.47 4.54
N LEU A 204 25.28 14.66 3.49
CA LEU A 204 25.63 13.23 3.60
C LEU A 204 27.12 13.06 3.98
N SER A 205 27.46 12.13 4.87
CA SER A 205 28.87 11.86 5.22
C SER A 205 29.58 11.08 4.12
N SER A 206 30.70 11.61 3.58
CA SER A 206 31.51 10.82 2.64
C SER A 206 32.26 9.68 3.34
N ALA A 207 32.54 9.80 4.63
CA ALA A 207 33.16 8.73 5.41
C ALA A 207 32.23 7.51 5.56
N GLU A 208 31.01 7.72 6.04
CA GLU A 208 30.02 6.64 6.21
C GLU A 208 29.66 6.00 4.86
N MET A 209 29.44 6.81 3.81
CA MET A 209 29.14 6.28 2.48
C MET A 209 30.30 5.46 1.88
N ARG A 210 31.57 5.85 2.10
CA ARG A 210 32.73 5.06 1.69
C ARG A 210 32.88 3.78 2.50
N GLU A 211 32.61 3.80 3.80
CA GLU A 211 32.64 2.58 4.64
C GLU A 211 31.58 1.56 4.22
N VAL A 212 30.34 2.02 3.95
CA VAL A 212 29.26 1.20 3.40
C VAL A 212 29.69 0.55 2.08
N ALA A 213 30.20 1.35 1.13
CA ALA A 213 30.66 0.86 -0.17
C ALA A 213 31.85 -0.12 -0.06
N ALA A 214 32.81 0.16 0.82
CA ALA A 214 34.00 -0.67 1.04
C ALA A 214 33.65 -2.05 1.65
N ASN A 215 32.61 -2.13 2.47
CA ASN A 215 32.06 -3.39 2.99
C ASN A 215 31.12 -4.10 1.97
N GLY A 216 31.13 -3.69 0.70
CA GLY A 216 30.42 -4.37 -0.38
C GLY A 216 28.90 -4.15 -0.39
N PHE A 217 28.39 -3.16 0.34
CA PHE A 217 26.98 -2.75 0.27
C PHE A 217 26.74 -1.79 -0.90
N TYR A 218 25.49 -1.71 -1.35
CA TYR A 218 25.04 -0.54 -2.07
C TYR A 218 24.73 0.59 -1.08
N VAL A 219 24.94 1.83 -1.51
CA VAL A 219 24.60 3.03 -0.73
C VAL A 219 23.23 3.55 -1.15
N VAL A 220 22.31 3.71 -0.20
CA VAL A 220 21.03 4.40 -0.39
C VAL A 220 21.15 5.78 0.23
N ALA A 221 21.29 6.81 -0.61
CA ALA A 221 21.54 8.19 -0.17
C ALA A 221 20.24 8.90 0.23
N ARG A 222 20.21 9.60 1.37
CA ARG A 222 18.98 10.22 1.90
C ARG A 222 19.05 11.74 2.13
N PRO A 223 19.38 12.55 1.10
CA PRO A 223 19.46 14.00 1.23
C PRO A 223 18.09 14.65 1.48
N SER A 224 18.09 15.84 2.08
CA SER A 224 16.94 16.73 2.19
C SER A 224 17.07 17.95 1.28
N ASN A 225 15.95 18.66 1.02
CA ASN A 225 15.98 19.91 0.28
C ASN A 225 16.61 21.06 1.10
N TYR A 226 17.00 22.14 0.43
CA TYR A 226 17.51 23.37 1.05
C TYR A 226 16.42 24.46 1.02
N THR A 227 16.25 25.22 2.11
CA THR A 227 15.22 26.27 2.26
C THR A 227 15.24 27.35 1.17
N LYS A 228 16.40 27.55 0.53
CA LYS A 228 16.58 28.39 -0.66
C LYS A 228 17.55 27.70 -1.62
N VAL A 229 17.15 26.52 -2.11
CA VAL A 229 17.98 25.67 -2.96
C VAL A 229 18.51 26.42 -4.20
N LYS A 230 19.81 26.30 -4.46
CA LYS A 230 20.48 26.85 -5.65
C LYS A 230 21.02 25.73 -6.54
N PRO A 231 21.34 26.01 -7.82
CA PRO A 231 21.93 25.01 -8.71
C PRO A 231 23.22 24.39 -8.20
N ASP A 232 24.07 25.14 -7.49
CA ASP A 232 25.31 24.59 -6.90
C ASP A 232 25.05 23.64 -5.73
N ASP A 233 23.95 23.81 -4.97
CA ASP A 233 23.62 22.95 -3.83
C ASP A 233 23.18 21.56 -4.31
N VAL A 234 22.34 21.50 -5.36
CA VAL A 234 21.98 20.26 -6.05
C VAL A 234 23.25 19.57 -6.58
N ASN A 235 24.11 20.32 -7.28
CA ASN A 235 25.38 19.80 -7.81
C ASN A 235 26.38 19.40 -6.71
N ALA A 236 26.30 19.95 -5.49
CA ALA A 236 27.16 19.57 -4.37
C ALA A 236 26.78 18.18 -3.84
N VAL A 237 25.48 17.91 -3.67
CA VAL A 237 24.99 16.58 -3.28
C VAL A 237 25.46 15.51 -4.28
N PHE A 238 25.23 15.72 -5.58
CA PHE A 238 25.61 14.74 -6.59
C PHE A 238 27.13 14.62 -6.78
N ARG A 239 27.92 15.71 -6.66
CA ARG A 239 29.40 15.61 -6.60
C ARG A 239 29.86 14.73 -5.44
N ARG A 240 29.25 14.85 -4.26
CA ARG A 240 29.60 14.00 -3.11
C ARG A 240 29.30 12.53 -3.41
N LEU A 241 28.16 12.24 -4.06
CA LEU A 241 27.81 10.89 -4.52
C LEU A 241 28.75 10.34 -5.63
N SER A 242 29.28 11.20 -6.52
CA SER A 242 30.22 10.79 -7.58
C SER A 242 31.50 10.12 -7.06
N GLY A 243 31.93 10.46 -5.85
CA GLY A 243 33.11 9.87 -5.20
C GLY A 243 32.85 8.53 -4.50
N ILE A 244 31.60 8.04 -4.52
CA ILE A 244 31.16 6.87 -3.75
C ILE A 244 30.87 5.70 -4.69
N GLY A 245 31.47 4.54 -4.40
CA GLY A 245 31.16 3.30 -5.11
C GLY A 245 29.76 2.78 -4.78
N ASN A 246 29.10 2.14 -5.75
CA ASN A 246 27.87 1.37 -5.55
C ASN A 246 26.66 2.15 -4.98
N VAL A 247 26.49 3.44 -5.27
CA VAL A 247 25.22 4.14 -4.96
C VAL A 247 24.09 3.54 -5.79
N SER A 248 23.06 2.95 -5.16
CA SER A 248 21.95 2.28 -5.87
C SER A 248 20.78 3.23 -6.13
N SER A 249 20.49 4.09 -5.18
CA SER A 249 19.21 4.79 -5.09
C SER A 249 19.28 6.02 -4.19
N ILE A 250 18.28 6.88 -4.36
CA ILE A 250 18.10 8.11 -3.57
C ILE A 250 16.71 8.08 -2.91
N MET A 251 16.67 8.24 -1.58
CA MET A 251 15.46 8.19 -0.76
C MET A 251 15.37 9.48 0.06
N PHE A 252 14.73 10.50 -0.51
CA PHE A 252 14.71 11.85 0.08
C PHE A 252 14.12 11.89 1.49
N THR A 253 14.59 12.85 2.28
CA THR A 253 14.15 13.09 3.67
C THR A 253 13.55 14.49 3.81
N GLY A 254 12.46 14.61 4.57
CA GLY A 254 11.76 15.89 4.83
C GLY A 254 10.48 16.06 4.00
N GLU A 255 9.93 17.28 4.02
CA GLU A 255 8.65 17.61 3.39
C GLU A 255 8.74 17.88 1.87
N GLU A 256 9.96 18.02 1.33
CA GLU A 256 10.23 18.35 -0.08
C GLU A 256 11.35 17.46 -0.64
N VAL A 257 11.35 17.19 -1.95
CA VAL A 257 12.51 16.57 -2.63
C VAL A 257 13.59 17.60 -2.95
N LEU A 258 14.83 17.15 -3.13
CA LEU A 258 15.96 18.03 -3.50
C LEU A 258 15.69 18.78 -4.81
N GLY A 259 15.81 20.10 -4.78
CA GLY A 259 15.59 20.96 -5.94
C GLY A 259 14.15 21.44 -6.13
N TYR A 260 13.21 21.07 -5.26
CA TYR A 260 11.88 21.68 -5.26
C TYR A 260 11.97 23.18 -4.86
N PRO A 261 11.20 24.09 -5.47
CA PRO A 261 10.31 23.87 -6.62
C PRO A 261 11.02 23.98 -7.98
N ASP A 262 11.98 24.89 -8.14
CA ASP A 262 12.40 25.37 -9.47
C ASP A 262 13.52 24.57 -10.14
N LEU A 263 14.16 23.63 -9.43
CA LEU A 263 15.37 22.91 -9.86
C LEU A 263 15.17 21.38 -10.00
N LEU A 264 13.92 20.90 -9.96
CA LEU A 264 13.60 19.47 -10.12
C LEU A 264 14.23 18.85 -11.37
N THR A 265 14.22 19.57 -12.50
CA THR A 265 14.82 19.12 -13.76
C THR A 265 16.32 18.82 -13.61
N GLN A 266 17.05 19.67 -12.86
CA GLN A 266 18.46 19.47 -12.60
C GLN A 266 18.71 18.24 -11.71
N THR A 267 17.88 18.02 -10.68
CA THR A 267 17.92 16.81 -9.86
C THR A 267 17.68 15.55 -10.70
N VAL A 268 16.72 15.60 -11.64
CA VAL A 268 16.45 14.48 -12.57
C VAL A 268 17.62 14.20 -13.51
N GLU A 269 18.22 15.24 -14.09
CA GLU A 269 19.38 15.07 -14.97
C GLU A 269 20.55 14.41 -14.24
N GLN A 270 20.85 14.86 -13.03
CA GLN A 270 21.87 14.25 -12.17
C GLN A 270 21.51 12.79 -11.82
N MET A 271 20.27 12.50 -11.44
CA MET A 271 19.83 11.12 -11.16
C MET A 271 19.96 10.20 -12.38
N LYS A 272 19.73 10.70 -13.60
CA LYS A 272 19.94 9.95 -14.85
C LYS A 272 21.42 9.72 -15.15
N GLN A 273 22.26 10.76 -14.99
CA GLN A 273 23.71 10.65 -15.18
C GLN A 273 24.34 9.63 -14.24
N HIS A 274 23.89 9.58 -12.98
CA HIS A 274 24.33 8.61 -11.99
C HIS A 274 23.57 7.27 -12.02
N ASN A 275 22.61 7.09 -12.94
CA ASN A 275 21.75 5.91 -13.05
C ASN A 275 21.17 5.48 -11.69
N LEU A 276 20.56 6.42 -10.95
CA LEU A 276 20.00 6.22 -9.61
C LEU A 276 18.52 5.85 -9.67
N THR A 277 18.11 4.87 -8.86
CA THR A 277 16.68 4.56 -8.67
C THR A 277 16.06 5.55 -7.67
N LEU A 278 14.88 6.11 -7.97
CA LEU A 278 14.11 6.90 -7.00
C LEU A 278 13.43 5.97 -6.00
N ALA A 279 13.74 6.10 -4.71
CA ALA A 279 13.17 5.29 -3.65
C ALA A 279 12.01 6.03 -2.97
N MET A 280 10.78 5.54 -3.16
CA MET A 280 9.54 6.21 -2.72
C MET A 280 8.92 5.48 -1.53
N ILE A 281 8.91 6.11 -0.35
CA ILE A 281 8.39 5.51 0.91
C ILE A 281 6.87 5.52 0.93
N GLU A 282 6.26 4.34 1.03
CA GLU A 282 4.81 4.20 1.20
C GLU A 282 4.31 4.84 2.51
N HIS A 283 3.09 5.41 2.49
CA HIS A 283 2.50 5.95 3.71
C HIS A 283 2.03 4.82 4.65
N PRO A 284 2.42 4.81 5.95
CA PRO A 284 2.04 3.77 6.91
C PRO A 284 0.54 3.45 7.01
N LEU A 285 -0.31 4.48 6.92
CA LEU A 285 -1.75 4.40 7.22
C LEU A 285 -2.67 4.71 6.03
N GLN A 286 -2.12 5.02 4.86
CA GLN A 286 -2.88 5.50 3.70
C GLN A 286 -2.33 4.86 2.42
N LEU A 287 -3.09 4.95 1.32
CA LEU A 287 -2.55 4.59 0.00
C LEU A 287 -1.50 5.61 -0.44
N GLN A 288 -0.73 5.26 -1.48
CA GLN A 288 0.35 6.09 -2.01
C GLN A 288 1.51 6.27 -0.99
N PHE A 289 2.23 7.38 -1.11
CA PHE A 289 3.51 7.64 -0.49
C PHE A 289 3.43 8.65 0.65
N VAL A 290 4.45 8.69 1.51
CA VAL A 290 4.66 9.79 2.46
C VAL A 290 4.61 11.11 1.68
N LYS A 291 3.81 12.07 2.15
CA LYS A 291 3.61 13.34 1.44
C LYS A 291 4.94 14.11 1.40
N GLN A 292 5.45 14.30 0.20
CA GLN A 292 6.65 15.07 -0.08
C GLN A 292 6.45 15.87 -1.36
N GLU A 293 6.60 17.19 -1.29
CA GLU A 293 6.39 18.09 -2.42
C GLU A 293 7.42 17.83 -3.52
N GLY A 294 6.98 17.89 -4.78
CA GLY A 294 7.78 17.58 -5.96
C GLY A 294 8.05 16.09 -6.22
N LEU A 295 7.74 15.17 -5.30
CA LEU A 295 8.10 13.75 -5.43
C LEU A 295 7.46 13.07 -6.66
N MET A 296 6.18 13.36 -6.96
CA MET A 296 5.48 12.77 -8.10
C MET A 296 5.97 13.34 -9.44
N ASP A 297 6.24 14.64 -9.48
CA ASP A 297 6.76 15.33 -10.66
C ASP A 297 8.18 14.86 -10.98
N LEU A 298 9.01 14.70 -9.95
CA LEU A 298 10.34 14.09 -10.05
C LEU A 298 10.25 12.66 -10.56
N ALA A 299 9.34 11.83 -10.05
CA ALA A 299 9.15 10.45 -10.50
C ALA A 299 8.72 10.39 -11.98
N ALA A 300 7.83 11.28 -12.42
CA ALA A 300 7.40 11.36 -13.82
C ALA A 300 8.53 11.86 -14.75
N ALA A 301 9.25 12.91 -14.35
CA ALA A 301 10.36 13.47 -15.12
C ALA A 301 11.59 12.53 -15.17
N HIS A 302 11.82 11.75 -14.11
CA HIS A 302 12.79 10.64 -14.07
C HIS A 302 12.32 9.39 -14.85
N GLY A 303 11.21 9.50 -15.59
CA GLY A 303 10.72 8.43 -16.46
C GLY A 303 10.31 7.18 -15.67
N TYR A 304 9.77 7.34 -14.47
CA TYR A 304 9.28 6.26 -13.61
C TYR A 304 10.34 5.20 -13.22
N GLN A 305 11.63 5.55 -13.26
CA GLN A 305 12.73 4.75 -12.69
C GLN A 305 12.70 4.80 -11.15
N ALA A 306 11.62 4.27 -10.57
CA ALA A 306 11.31 4.36 -9.15
C ALA A 306 10.96 3.00 -8.55
N ALA A 307 11.42 2.77 -7.33
CA ALA A 307 11.11 1.59 -6.53
C ALA A 307 10.27 1.99 -5.32
N ARG A 308 9.26 1.18 -5.01
CA ARG A 308 8.43 1.34 -3.81
C ARG A 308 9.20 0.82 -2.61
N VAL A 309 9.30 1.66 -1.59
CA VAL A 309 9.93 1.36 -0.30
C VAL A 309 8.83 1.10 0.72
N TYR A 310 8.87 -0.05 1.38
CA TYR A 310 8.02 -0.35 2.51
C TYR A 310 8.84 -0.40 3.80
N VAL A 311 8.23 0.05 4.90
CA VAL A 311 8.81 0.06 6.24
C VAL A 311 7.72 -0.30 7.24
N ILE A 312 8.01 -1.17 8.21
CA ILE A 312 7.06 -1.44 9.29
C ILE A 312 7.07 -0.22 10.25
N PRO A 313 5.90 0.35 10.61
CA PRO A 313 5.82 1.53 11.47
C PRO A 313 6.50 1.33 12.83
N LYS A 314 7.13 2.38 13.38
CA LYS A 314 7.98 2.27 14.59
C LYS A 314 7.16 1.89 15.84
N ASP A 315 5.89 2.30 15.87
CA ASP A 315 4.92 1.94 16.89
C ASP A 315 4.34 0.54 16.71
N GLU A 316 4.47 -0.07 15.54
CA GLU A 316 3.90 -1.39 15.22
C GLU A 316 4.94 -2.51 15.31
N GLN A 317 6.14 -2.33 14.73
CA GLN A 317 7.16 -3.38 14.66
C GLN A 317 7.52 -4.01 16.03
N PRO A 318 7.71 -3.25 17.14
CA PRO A 318 8.07 -3.83 18.44
C PRO A 318 6.96 -4.69 19.07
N LYS A 319 5.74 -4.67 18.51
CA LYS A 319 4.60 -5.50 18.93
C LYS A 319 4.52 -6.82 18.16
N LEU A 320 5.18 -6.92 17.00
CA LEU A 320 5.19 -8.10 16.15
C LEU A 320 6.35 -9.02 16.56
N LYS A 321 6.10 -10.33 16.63
CA LYS A 321 7.20 -11.30 16.74
C LYS A 321 8.03 -11.31 15.45
N PRO A 322 9.34 -11.62 15.50
CA PRO A 322 10.18 -11.70 14.29
C PRO A 322 9.59 -12.60 13.20
N THR A 323 8.98 -13.74 13.56
CA THR A 323 8.31 -14.65 12.61
C THR A 323 7.07 -14.04 11.95
N GLU A 324 6.29 -13.25 12.67
CA GLU A 324 5.12 -12.52 12.14
C GLU A 324 5.57 -11.39 11.20
N ALA A 325 6.67 -10.71 11.55
CA ALA A 325 7.28 -9.68 10.71
C ALA A 325 7.89 -10.28 9.43
N ILE A 326 8.58 -11.42 9.51
CA ILE A 326 9.12 -12.17 8.35
C ILE A 326 8.01 -12.48 7.34
N HIS A 327 6.92 -13.11 7.80
CA HIS A 327 5.77 -13.44 6.94
C HIS A 327 5.13 -12.18 6.31
N ARG A 328 5.08 -11.08 7.05
CA ARG A 328 4.57 -9.80 6.55
C ARG A 328 5.41 -9.22 5.41
N TRP A 329 6.75 -9.29 5.48
CA TRP A 329 7.62 -8.82 4.40
C TRP A 329 7.35 -9.58 3.09
N LEU A 330 7.35 -10.91 3.15
CA LEU A 330 7.02 -11.77 2.01
C LEU A 330 5.67 -11.39 1.38
N LEU A 331 4.62 -11.26 2.19
CA LEU A 331 3.30 -10.84 1.72
C LEU A 331 3.32 -9.44 1.08
N THR A 332 4.12 -8.49 1.60
CA THR A 332 4.22 -7.16 0.98
C THR A 332 4.95 -7.18 -0.37
N ASP A 333 6.01 -7.97 -0.51
CA ASP A 333 6.75 -8.11 -1.77
C ASP A 333 5.93 -8.85 -2.85
N GLN A 334 5.11 -9.82 -2.46
CA GLN A 334 4.18 -10.55 -3.33
C GLN A 334 2.91 -9.75 -3.67
N GLU A 335 2.14 -9.29 -2.68
CA GLU A 335 0.82 -8.68 -2.91
C GLU A 335 0.88 -7.18 -3.27
N ARG A 336 1.99 -6.47 -3.00
CA ARG A 336 2.10 -5.02 -3.21
C ARG A 336 3.22 -4.59 -4.16
N ASN A 337 4.04 -5.53 -4.65
CA ASN A 337 5.19 -5.25 -5.51
C ASN A 337 6.14 -4.20 -4.88
N ILE A 338 6.52 -4.42 -3.62
CA ILE A 338 7.61 -3.69 -2.97
C ILE A 338 8.94 -4.22 -3.50
N ARG A 339 9.93 -3.35 -3.73
CA ARG A 339 11.27 -3.79 -4.18
C ARG A 339 12.40 -3.20 -3.35
N MET A 340 12.08 -2.37 -2.36
CA MET A 340 12.99 -1.90 -1.33
C MET A 340 12.35 -2.14 0.03
N ASN A 341 12.91 -3.07 0.79
CA ASN A 341 12.51 -3.33 2.16
C ASN A 341 13.42 -2.51 3.08
N LEU A 342 12.88 -1.44 3.68
CA LEU A 342 13.58 -0.68 4.71
C LEU A 342 13.34 -1.38 6.04
N LEU A 343 14.24 -2.32 6.36
CA LEU A 343 14.25 -3.02 7.63
C LEU A 343 14.74 -2.07 8.73
N ARG A 344 14.31 -2.39 9.95
CA ARG A 344 14.64 -1.71 11.20
C ARG A 344 15.02 -2.76 12.22
N THR A 345 15.97 -2.45 13.11
CA THR A 345 16.34 -3.38 14.17
C THR A 345 15.28 -3.46 15.27
N TYR A 346 15.06 -4.66 15.81
CA TYR A 346 14.43 -4.83 17.12
C TYR A 346 15.32 -4.23 18.20
N GLU A 347 14.72 -3.44 19.10
CA GLU A 347 15.38 -2.79 20.25
C GLU A 347 15.46 -3.71 21.49
N LYS A 348 14.90 -4.93 21.43
CA LYS A 348 14.88 -5.92 22.52
C LYS A 348 15.21 -7.32 21.99
N PRO A 349 16.02 -8.13 22.71
CA PRO A 349 16.34 -9.48 22.29
C PRO A 349 15.17 -10.45 22.50
N GLU A 350 15.14 -11.53 21.71
CA GLU A 350 14.31 -12.70 22.02
C GLU A 350 14.85 -13.48 23.22
N VAL A 351 13.98 -14.27 23.87
CA VAL A 351 14.35 -15.08 25.04
C VAL A 351 15.44 -16.08 24.64
N GLY A 352 16.60 -15.98 25.28
CA GLY A 352 17.75 -16.86 25.05
C GLY A 352 18.70 -16.44 23.93
N LYS A 353 18.54 -15.23 23.36
CA LYS A 353 19.43 -14.65 22.33
C LYS A 353 20.00 -13.30 22.77
N THR A 354 21.09 -12.88 22.13
CA THR A 354 21.57 -11.49 22.13
C THR A 354 20.72 -10.61 21.20
N LEU A 355 20.94 -9.29 21.24
CA LEU A 355 20.21 -8.36 20.37
C LEU A 355 20.68 -8.50 18.91
N VAL A 356 21.98 -8.72 18.71
CA VAL A 356 22.60 -9.03 17.41
C VAL A 356 22.05 -10.32 16.84
N GLU A 357 22.03 -11.43 17.58
CA GLU A 357 21.47 -12.71 17.10
C GLU A 357 19.99 -12.58 16.73
N THR A 358 19.19 -11.91 17.56
CA THR A 358 17.77 -11.66 17.29
C THR A 358 17.56 -10.94 15.96
N ASN A 359 18.39 -9.93 15.67
CA ASN A 359 18.29 -9.15 14.44
C ASN A 359 18.89 -9.86 13.21
N LEU A 360 19.95 -10.65 13.38
CA LEU A 360 20.52 -11.48 12.31
C LEU A 360 19.55 -12.60 11.90
N ASP A 361 18.93 -13.28 12.86
CA ASP A 361 17.90 -14.30 12.59
C ASP A 361 16.69 -13.71 11.87
N TYR A 362 16.24 -12.52 12.29
CA TYR A 362 15.15 -11.79 11.64
C TYR A 362 15.47 -11.46 10.18
N VAL A 363 16.64 -10.88 9.91
CA VAL A 363 17.11 -10.56 8.55
C VAL A 363 17.27 -11.82 7.71
N ALA A 364 17.92 -12.86 8.25
CA ALA A 364 18.12 -14.14 7.57
C ALA A 364 16.80 -14.84 7.24
N GLY A 365 15.80 -14.73 8.13
CA GLY A 365 14.44 -15.21 7.89
C GLY A 365 13.75 -14.49 6.74
N VAL A 366 13.81 -13.15 6.69
CA VAL A 366 13.27 -12.36 5.56
C VAL A 366 13.99 -12.74 4.26
N ALA A 367 15.32 -12.78 4.28
CA ALA A 367 16.13 -13.14 3.11
C ALA A 367 15.87 -14.58 2.62
N GLY A 368 15.63 -15.51 3.55
CA GLY A 368 15.31 -16.91 3.28
C GLY A 368 13.94 -17.08 2.63
N GLU A 369 12.89 -16.50 3.22
CA GLU A 369 11.52 -16.54 2.69
C GLU A 369 11.43 -15.92 1.28
N LEU A 370 12.10 -14.77 1.06
CA LEU A 370 12.13 -14.15 -0.26
C LEU A 370 12.77 -15.04 -1.32
N LYS A 371 13.93 -15.66 -1.02
CA LYS A 371 14.59 -16.62 -1.93
C LYS A 371 13.75 -17.87 -2.17
N ALA A 372 13.11 -18.41 -1.13
CA ALA A 372 12.23 -19.59 -1.23
C ALA A 372 11.01 -19.32 -2.14
N ASN A 373 10.54 -18.07 -2.18
CA ASN A 373 9.42 -17.63 -3.01
C ASN A 373 9.84 -17.02 -4.36
N GLY A 374 11.08 -17.27 -4.81
CA GLY A 374 11.54 -16.92 -6.16
C GLY A 374 12.07 -15.48 -6.34
N PHE A 375 12.18 -14.69 -5.28
CA PHE A 375 12.83 -13.38 -5.35
C PHE A 375 14.35 -13.50 -5.31
N THR A 376 15.04 -12.54 -5.93
CA THR A 376 16.50 -12.41 -5.83
C THR A 376 16.87 -11.19 -5.00
N LEU A 377 17.95 -11.27 -4.22
CA LEU A 377 18.44 -10.13 -3.43
C LEU A 377 19.50 -9.34 -4.21
N GLY A 378 19.36 -8.02 -4.24
CA GLY A 378 20.34 -7.11 -4.83
C GLY A 378 19.76 -5.71 -5.00
N ARG A 379 20.40 -4.86 -5.82
CA ARG A 379 19.86 -3.53 -6.18
C ARG A 379 18.44 -3.64 -6.73
N ALA A 380 17.51 -2.84 -6.21
CA ALA A 380 16.08 -2.90 -6.53
C ALA A 380 15.82 -2.72 -8.03
N THR A 381 15.01 -3.62 -8.59
CA THR A 381 14.42 -3.40 -9.90
C THR A 381 13.23 -2.44 -9.80
N TYR A 382 12.98 -1.74 -10.90
CA TYR A 382 11.81 -0.89 -11.10
C TYR A 382 11.05 -1.39 -12.33
N PHE A 383 9.78 -1.02 -12.46
CA PHE A 383 9.02 -1.33 -13.68
C PHE A 383 9.61 -0.57 -14.87
N SER A 384 9.92 -1.27 -15.97
CA SER A 384 10.17 -0.59 -17.23
C SER A 384 8.94 0.26 -17.59
N PRO A 385 9.07 1.52 -18.02
CA PRO A 385 7.92 2.42 -18.20
C PRO A 385 6.91 1.92 -19.24
N TYR A 386 5.89 1.23 -18.75
CA TYR A 386 4.88 0.57 -19.57
C TYR A 386 3.60 1.41 -19.64
N PHE A 387 3.22 1.74 -20.88
CA PHE A 387 1.97 2.39 -21.23
C PHE A 387 1.26 1.51 -22.27
N PRO A 388 0.07 0.96 -21.97
CA PRO A 388 -0.67 0.15 -22.93
C PRO A 388 -0.98 0.92 -24.21
N SER A 389 -0.87 0.24 -25.36
CA SER A 389 -1.14 0.84 -26.67
C SER A 389 -2.54 1.48 -26.72
N PRO A 390 -2.67 2.76 -27.14
CA PRO A 390 -3.97 3.43 -27.28
C PRO A 390 -4.98 2.64 -28.13
N TYR A 391 -4.49 1.91 -29.14
CA TYR A 391 -5.34 1.08 -30.01
C TYR A 391 -5.91 -0.13 -29.27
N LEU A 392 -5.13 -0.79 -28.41
CA LEU A 392 -5.64 -1.90 -27.57
C LEU A 392 -6.63 -1.37 -26.54
N LEU A 393 -6.33 -0.25 -25.88
CA LEU A 393 -7.25 0.42 -24.96
C LEU A 393 -8.56 0.84 -25.66
N ALA A 394 -8.49 1.32 -26.90
CA ALA A 394 -9.69 1.63 -27.69
C ALA A 394 -10.58 0.39 -27.94
N LEU A 395 -10.00 -0.78 -28.22
CA LEU A 395 -10.76 -2.03 -28.34
C LEU A 395 -11.44 -2.43 -27.01
N VAL A 396 -10.76 -2.25 -25.88
CA VAL A 396 -11.36 -2.48 -24.55
C VAL A 396 -12.51 -1.48 -24.30
N ILE A 397 -12.37 -0.21 -24.68
CA ILE A 397 -13.42 0.81 -24.58
C ILE A 397 -14.65 0.44 -25.45
N VAL A 398 -14.45 -0.04 -26.68
CA VAL A 398 -15.56 -0.52 -27.53
C VAL A 398 -16.27 -1.71 -26.88
N GLY A 399 -15.52 -2.68 -26.34
CA GLY A 399 -16.09 -3.82 -25.63
C GLY A 399 -16.88 -3.42 -24.38
N ALA A 400 -16.38 -2.45 -23.60
CA ALA A 400 -17.02 -1.97 -22.37
C ALA A 400 -18.29 -1.19 -22.70
N THR A 401 -18.25 -0.40 -23.77
CA THR A 401 -19.40 0.30 -24.33
C THR A 401 -20.44 -0.70 -24.83
N ALA A 402 -20.03 -1.78 -25.52
CA ALA A 402 -20.94 -2.84 -25.96
C ALA A 402 -21.59 -3.58 -24.78
N ALA A 403 -20.86 -3.84 -23.69
CA ALA A 403 -21.43 -4.33 -22.43
C ALA A 403 -22.46 -3.36 -21.83
N GLY A 404 -22.16 -2.06 -21.83
CA GLY A 404 -23.09 -1.01 -21.37
C GLY A 404 -24.38 -0.96 -22.19
N VAL A 405 -24.27 -0.93 -23.52
CA VAL A 405 -25.42 -0.94 -24.44
C VAL A 405 -26.23 -2.25 -24.32
N LEU A 406 -25.55 -3.39 -24.14
CA LEU A 406 -26.22 -4.68 -23.89
C LEU A 406 -27.02 -4.63 -22.59
N LEU A 407 -26.43 -4.12 -21.50
CA LEU A 407 -27.13 -3.99 -20.22
C LEU A 407 -28.34 -3.06 -20.30
N LEU A 408 -28.20 -1.90 -20.95
CA LEU A 408 -29.30 -0.97 -21.20
C LEU A 408 -30.43 -1.64 -22.00
N THR A 409 -30.09 -2.44 -23.02
CA THR A 409 -31.04 -3.23 -23.82
C THR A 409 -31.77 -4.29 -22.98
N LEU A 410 -31.09 -4.87 -21.99
CA LEU A 410 -31.66 -5.85 -21.08
C LEU A 410 -32.56 -5.22 -20.00
N ILE A 411 -32.37 -3.93 -19.67
CA ILE A 411 -33.25 -3.16 -18.77
C ILE A 411 -34.47 -2.64 -19.53
N TYR A 412 -34.25 -2.04 -20.71
CA TYR A 412 -35.27 -1.49 -21.59
C TYR A 412 -35.02 -1.98 -23.03
N PRO A 413 -35.80 -2.92 -23.57
CA PRO A 413 -35.59 -3.42 -24.94
C PRO A 413 -35.89 -2.34 -25.99
N PHE A 414 -34.87 -1.92 -26.75
CA PHE A 414 -34.99 -0.98 -27.86
C PHE A 414 -34.37 -1.49 -29.17
N ALA A 415 -34.77 -0.90 -30.30
CA ALA A 415 -34.45 -1.41 -31.63
C ALA A 415 -32.94 -1.42 -31.94
N VAL A 416 -32.50 -2.47 -32.65
CA VAL A 416 -31.09 -2.79 -32.95
C VAL A 416 -30.33 -1.61 -33.59
N ARG A 417 -30.97 -0.82 -34.47
CA ARG A 417 -30.36 0.37 -35.07
C ARG A 417 -29.86 1.40 -34.04
N TYR A 418 -30.59 1.58 -32.95
CA TYR A 418 -30.19 2.48 -31.86
C TYR A 418 -29.12 1.86 -30.97
N GLN A 419 -29.05 0.52 -30.86
CA GLN A 419 -27.96 -0.16 -30.13
C GLN A 419 -26.62 0.09 -30.83
N TYR A 420 -26.58 -0.04 -32.17
CA TYR A 420 -25.37 0.22 -32.94
C TYR A 420 -25.02 1.71 -33.03
N GLY A 421 -26.03 2.59 -33.17
CA GLY A 421 -25.81 4.03 -33.10
C GLY A 421 -25.24 4.48 -31.75
N LEU A 422 -25.80 3.99 -30.64
CA LEU A 422 -25.32 4.32 -29.29
C LEU A 422 -23.92 3.76 -29.04
N LEU A 423 -23.64 2.51 -29.47
CA LEU A 423 -22.30 1.93 -29.41
C LEU A 423 -21.28 2.80 -30.17
N ALA A 424 -21.57 3.20 -31.39
CA ALA A 424 -20.65 3.98 -32.22
C ALA A 424 -20.39 5.37 -31.60
N VAL A 425 -21.44 6.11 -31.24
CA VAL A 425 -21.32 7.46 -30.68
C VAL A 425 -20.57 7.46 -29.35
N LEU A 426 -20.93 6.57 -28.42
CA LEU A 426 -20.25 6.49 -27.11
C LEU A 426 -18.80 6.01 -27.25
N SER A 427 -18.53 5.03 -28.14
CA SER A 427 -17.15 4.57 -28.36
C SER A 427 -16.27 5.70 -28.89
N VAL A 428 -16.73 6.45 -29.90
CA VAL A 428 -15.98 7.60 -30.45
C VAL A 428 -15.75 8.66 -29.38
N LEU A 429 -16.78 9.02 -28.61
CA LEU A 429 -16.69 10.02 -27.53
C LEU A 429 -15.69 9.61 -26.45
N LEU A 430 -15.65 8.34 -26.06
CA LEU A 430 -14.71 7.83 -25.06
C LEU A 430 -13.28 7.63 -25.62
N ILE A 431 -13.13 7.34 -26.91
CA ILE A 431 -11.81 7.11 -27.53
C ILE A 431 -11.07 8.42 -27.80
N ILE A 432 -11.74 9.51 -28.20
CA ILE A 432 -11.08 10.79 -28.53
C ILE A 432 -10.15 11.31 -27.40
N PRO A 433 -10.58 11.38 -26.11
CA PRO A 433 -9.71 11.86 -25.02
C PRO A 433 -8.46 11.02 -24.76
N LEU A 434 -8.43 9.76 -25.22
CA LEU A 434 -7.27 8.88 -25.08
C LEU A 434 -6.08 9.37 -25.91
N PHE A 435 -6.34 10.02 -27.04
CA PHE A 435 -5.33 10.54 -27.97
C PHE A 435 -4.99 12.02 -27.74
N THR A 436 -5.78 12.75 -26.95
CA THR A 436 -5.64 14.21 -26.72
C THR A 436 -5.20 14.60 -25.30
N GLY A 437 -4.71 13.63 -24.51
CA GLY A 437 -4.14 13.85 -23.17
C GLY A 437 -5.12 13.65 -21.99
N GLY A 438 -6.43 13.57 -22.25
CA GLY A 438 -7.46 13.29 -21.23
C GLY A 438 -7.55 11.82 -20.75
N GLY A 439 -6.60 10.97 -21.15
CA GLY A 439 -6.70 9.52 -21.05
C GLY A 439 -6.93 8.96 -19.64
N THR A 440 -6.28 9.51 -18.60
CA THR A 440 -6.37 8.93 -17.24
C THR A 440 -7.81 8.93 -16.70
N PHE A 441 -8.57 10.01 -16.89
CA PHE A 441 -9.95 10.10 -16.42
C PHE A 441 -10.86 9.07 -17.13
N ILE A 442 -10.80 9.00 -18.46
CA ILE A 442 -11.58 8.02 -19.22
C ILE A 442 -11.22 6.58 -18.84
N ARG A 443 -9.92 6.29 -18.65
CA ARG A 443 -9.47 4.95 -18.24
C ARG A 443 -10.04 4.56 -16.88
N GLN A 444 -10.05 5.47 -15.90
CA GLN A 444 -10.72 5.23 -14.61
C GLN A 444 -12.24 5.09 -14.75
N ALA A 445 -12.89 5.89 -15.59
CA ALA A 445 -14.33 5.80 -15.84
C ALA A 445 -14.74 4.47 -16.49
N VAL A 446 -14.02 4.04 -17.54
CA VAL A 446 -14.27 2.77 -18.24
C VAL A 446 -13.94 1.57 -17.34
N ALA A 447 -12.88 1.62 -16.52
CA ALA A 447 -12.63 0.60 -15.50
C ALA A 447 -13.78 0.53 -14.48
N THR A 448 -14.23 1.68 -13.97
CA THR A 448 -15.37 1.77 -13.03
C THR A 448 -16.64 1.19 -13.63
N MET A 449 -16.97 1.55 -14.87
CA MET A 449 -18.12 0.98 -15.58
C MET A 449 -17.96 -0.52 -15.81
N SER A 450 -16.79 -1.01 -16.22
CA SER A 450 -16.55 -2.45 -16.41
C SER A 450 -16.76 -3.23 -15.10
N ALA A 451 -16.25 -2.71 -13.99
CA ALA A 451 -16.46 -3.28 -12.66
C ALA A 451 -17.94 -3.35 -12.22
N ILE A 452 -18.79 -2.47 -12.75
CA ILE A 452 -20.24 -2.47 -12.48
C ILE A 452 -20.98 -3.39 -13.46
N LEU A 453 -20.69 -3.27 -14.76
CA LEU A 453 -21.43 -3.90 -15.84
C LEU A 453 -21.30 -5.43 -15.82
N PHE A 454 -20.08 -5.96 -15.68
CA PHE A 454 -19.84 -7.41 -15.87
C PHE A 454 -20.42 -8.30 -14.77
N PRO A 455 -20.26 -8.02 -13.46
CA PRO A 455 -20.93 -8.78 -12.40
C PRO A 455 -22.46 -8.80 -12.56
N VAL A 456 -23.04 -7.66 -12.94
CA VAL A 456 -24.47 -7.51 -13.14
C VAL A 456 -24.93 -8.27 -14.39
N LEU A 457 -24.21 -8.17 -15.51
CA LEU A 457 -24.50 -8.93 -16.74
C LEU A 457 -24.42 -10.44 -16.51
N ALA A 458 -23.42 -10.91 -15.76
CA ALA A 458 -23.26 -12.32 -15.41
C ALA A 458 -24.46 -12.85 -14.60
N MET A 459 -24.84 -12.13 -13.53
CA MET A 459 -26.03 -12.46 -12.73
C MET A 459 -27.33 -12.36 -13.53
N THR A 460 -27.47 -11.35 -14.39
CA THR A 460 -28.65 -11.16 -15.25
C THR A 460 -28.81 -12.31 -16.24
N TRP A 461 -27.72 -12.70 -16.91
CA TRP A 461 -27.70 -13.84 -17.82
C TRP A 461 -28.10 -15.13 -17.09
N GLN A 462 -27.60 -15.32 -15.87
CA GLN A 462 -27.91 -16.51 -15.08
C GLN A 462 -29.39 -16.58 -14.66
N LEU A 463 -29.98 -15.46 -14.24
CA LEU A 463 -31.41 -15.34 -13.93
C LEU A 463 -32.30 -15.56 -15.17
N ASP A 464 -31.96 -14.93 -16.30
CA ASP A 464 -32.70 -15.10 -17.56
C ASP A 464 -32.63 -16.55 -18.06
N ARG A 465 -31.46 -17.20 -17.95
CA ARG A 465 -31.26 -18.61 -18.31
C ARG A 465 -32.17 -19.54 -17.48
N TRP A 466 -32.24 -19.32 -16.17
CA TRP A 466 -33.09 -20.08 -15.26
C TRP A 466 -34.58 -19.86 -15.54
N ARG A 467 -34.98 -18.62 -15.82
CA ARG A 467 -36.36 -18.25 -16.18
C ARG A 467 -36.81 -18.86 -17.51
N GLN A 468 -35.96 -18.81 -18.54
CA GLN A 468 -36.31 -19.27 -19.90
C GLN A 468 -36.38 -20.80 -20.03
N ASN A 469 -35.45 -21.53 -19.42
CA ASN A 469 -35.38 -22.99 -19.60
C ASN A 469 -36.46 -23.78 -18.84
N GLY A 470 -37.24 -23.14 -17.96
CA GLY A 470 -38.03 -23.86 -16.96
C GLY A 470 -37.17 -24.76 -16.07
N GLN A 471 -35.87 -24.44 -15.91
CA GLN A 471 -34.88 -25.28 -15.21
C GLN A 471 -35.23 -25.52 -13.73
N PHE A 472 -36.07 -24.63 -13.19
CA PHE A 472 -36.68 -24.68 -11.86
C PHE A 472 -38.21 -24.74 -11.96
N ALA A 473 -38.75 -25.53 -12.91
CA ALA A 473 -40.10 -26.06 -12.76
C ALA A 473 -40.19 -26.71 -11.37
N ALA A 474 -41.19 -26.33 -10.58
CA ALA A 474 -41.21 -26.64 -9.15
C ALA A 474 -41.31 -28.15 -8.94
N ASP A 475 -40.22 -28.71 -8.43
CA ASP A 475 -40.09 -30.11 -8.09
C ASP A 475 -39.33 -30.20 -6.76
N GLU A 476 -40.08 -30.30 -5.68
CA GLU A 476 -39.55 -30.46 -4.32
C GLU A 476 -38.81 -31.80 -4.11
N ARG A 477 -38.86 -32.72 -5.10
CA ARG A 477 -38.17 -34.01 -5.08
C ARG A 477 -36.75 -33.91 -5.64
N VAL A 478 -36.33 -32.74 -6.15
CA VAL A 478 -34.94 -32.51 -6.60
C VAL A 478 -33.98 -32.71 -5.42
N GLY A 479 -33.20 -33.78 -5.50
CA GLY A 479 -32.23 -34.17 -4.49
C GLY A 479 -31.04 -33.20 -4.38
N LEU A 480 -30.46 -33.15 -3.18
CA LEU A 480 -29.39 -32.22 -2.80
C LEU A 480 -28.17 -32.27 -3.75
N GLY A 481 -27.75 -33.46 -4.20
CA GLY A 481 -26.65 -33.61 -5.15
C GLY A 481 -26.91 -32.95 -6.53
N LYS A 482 -28.16 -32.97 -7.02
CA LYS A 482 -28.54 -32.29 -8.28
C LYS A 482 -28.53 -30.77 -8.09
N MET A 483 -28.97 -30.26 -6.94
CA MET A 483 -28.87 -28.83 -6.62
C MET A 483 -27.41 -28.37 -6.54
N ILE A 484 -26.53 -29.14 -5.90
CA ILE A 484 -25.08 -28.87 -5.86
C ILE A 484 -24.49 -28.83 -7.28
N GLY A 485 -24.75 -29.85 -8.11
CA GLY A 485 -24.20 -29.89 -9.47
C GLY A 485 -24.65 -28.71 -10.35
N VAL A 486 -25.93 -28.31 -10.24
CA VAL A 486 -26.47 -27.13 -10.94
C VAL A 486 -25.86 -25.84 -10.39
N ALA A 487 -25.78 -25.68 -9.07
CA ALA A 487 -25.21 -24.49 -8.43
C ALA A 487 -23.72 -24.32 -8.73
N SER A 488 -22.91 -25.37 -8.62
CA SER A 488 -21.48 -25.34 -8.96
C SER A 488 -21.27 -24.93 -10.42
N ARG A 489 -22.00 -25.54 -11.38
CA ARG A 489 -21.87 -25.19 -12.81
C ARG A 489 -22.30 -23.75 -13.09
N ALA A 490 -23.43 -23.32 -12.52
CA ALA A 490 -23.94 -21.96 -12.69
C ALA A 490 -23.00 -20.91 -12.06
N LEU A 491 -22.45 -21.19 -10.88
CA LEU A 491 -21.48 -20.32 -10.22
C LEU A 491 -20.19 -20.22 -11.05
N THR A 492 -19.64 -21.33 -11.52
CA THR A 492 -18.44 -21.32 -12.40
C THR A 492 -18.65 -20.46 -13.64
N VAL A 493 -19.78 -20.60 -14.33
CA VAL A 493 -20.07 -19.76 -15.51
C VAL A 493 -20.24 -18.29 -15.12
N THR A 494 -20.92 -18.00 -14.00
CA THR A 494 -21.10 -16.62 -13.51
C THR A 494 -19.75 -15.97 -13.18
N VAL A 495 -18.87 -16.69 -12.46
CA VAL A 495 -17.50 -16.25 -12.13
C VAL A 495 -16.68 -15.99 -13.40
N LEU A 496 -16.71 -16.89 -14.38
CA LEU A 496 -15.99 -16.71 -15.66
C LEU A 496 -16.49 -15.49 -16.45
N LEU A 497 -17.80 -15.22 -16.44
CA LEU A 497 -18.36 -14.02 -17.07
C LEU A 497 -18.01 -12.74 -16.30
N SER A 498 -18.02 -12.78 -14.97
CA SER A 498 -17.58 -11.67 -14.11
C SER A 498 -16.09 -11.34 -14.31
N LEU A 499 -15.22 -12.35 -14.42
CA LEU A 499 -13.77 -12.19 -14.64
C LEU A 499 -13.44 -11.39 -15.90
N ILE A 500 -14.31 -11.36 -16.91
CA ILE A 500 -14.16 -10.46 -18.07
C ILE A 500 -14.05 -9.01 -17.62
N GLY A 501 -14.89 -8.58 -16.67
CA GLY A 501 -14.79 -7.25 -16.04
C GLY A 501 -13.48 -7.05 -15.28
N GLY A 502 -12.96 -8.09 -14.62
CA GLY A 502 -11.66 -8.07 -13.96
C GLY A 502 -10.52 -7.79 -14.94
N PHE A 503 -10.46 -8.52 -16.05
CA PHE A 503 -9.48 -8.28 -17.11
C PHE A 503 -9.60 -6.88 -17.72
N TYR A 504 -10.83 -6.38 -17.93
CA TYR A 504 -11.07 -5.03 -18.42
C TYR A 504 -10.55 -3.96 -17.46
N VAL A 505 -10.86 -4.08 -16.15
CA VAL A 505 -10.34 -3.18 -15.11
C VAL A 505 -8.81 -3.22 -15.09
N GLY A 506 -8.23 -4.43 -15.02
CA GLY A 506 -6.80 -4.63 -14.99
C GLY A 506 -6.08 -4.06 -16.20
N ALA A 507 -6.64 -4.22 -17.40
CA ALA A 507 -6.10 -3.67 -18.65
C ALA A 507 -6.23 -2.15 -18.74
N MET A 508 -7.40 -1.59 -18.42
CA MET A 508 -7.61 -0.14 -18.44
C MET A 508 -6.69 0.60 -17.47
N LEU A 509 -6.27 -0.05 -16.38
CA LEU A 509 -5.39 0.54 -15.37
C LEU A 509 -3.92 0.08 -15.47
N ALA A 510 -3.54 -0.76 -16.44
CA ALA A 510 -2.22 -1.40 -16.54
C ALA A 510 -1.00 -0.49 -16.80
N ASP A 511 -1.05 0.84 -16.57
CA ASP A 511 0.13 1.69 -16.74
C ASP A 511 1.00 1.81 -15.48
N VAL A 512 2.26 2.15 -15.69
CA VAL A 512 3.28 2.27 -14.63
C VAL A 512 2.88 3.19 -13.47
N ARG A 513 2.03 4.20 -13.69
CA ARG A 513 1.61 5.15 -12.64
C ARG A 513 0.65 4.48 -11.64
N PHE A 514 -0.22 3.59 -12.12
CA PHE A 514 -1.08 2.80 -11.24
C PHE A 514 -0.33 1.62 -10.59
N LEU A 515 0.62 0.99 -11.29
CA LEU A 515 1.44 -0.09 -10.73
C LEU A 515 2.35 0.42 -9.59
N LEU A 516 2.88 1.64 -9.74
CA LEU A 516 3.63 2.34 -8.69
C LEU A 516 2.74 3.00 -7.62
N GLU A 517 1.41 3.00 -7.71
CA GLU A 517 0.51 3.79 -6.84
C GLU A 517 0.75 5.32 -6.84
N ILE A 518 1.42 5.86 -7.86
CA ILE A 518 1.44 7.32 -8.14
C ILE A 518 0.01 7.80 -8.43
N GLU A 519 -0.75 7.01 -9.19
CA GLU A 519 -2.19 7.18 -9.38
C GLU A 519 -2.97 6.04 -8.71
N ILE A 520 -4.13 6.37 -8.13
CA ILE A 520 -5.03 5.41 -7.48
C ILE A 520 -6.36 5.31 -8.21
N PHE A 521 -6.98 4.13 -8.16
CA PHE A 521 -8.31 3.92 -8.69
C PHE A 521 -9.36 4.61 -7.80
N ARG A 522 -9.96 5.71 -8.27
CA ARG A 522 -10.92 6.50 -7.49
C ARG A 522 -12.33 5.89 -7.43
N GLY A 523 -12.63 4.89 -8.28
CA GLY A 523 -13.95 4.29 -8.42
C GLY A 523 -14.38 3.32 -7.30
N VAL A 524 -13.49 2.96 -6.36
CA VAL A 524 -13.70 1.90 -5.34
C VAL A 524 -15.06 2.01 -4.64
N LYS A 525 -15.43 3.18 -4.12
CA LYS A 525 -16.71 3.36 -3.40
C LYS A 525 -17.94 3.15 -4.30
N LEU A 526 -17.85 3.52 -5.58
CA LEU A 526 -18.97 3.40 -6.51
C LEU A 526 -19.20 1.93 -6.91
N ILE A 527 -18.12 1.18 -7.16
CA ILE A 527 -18.20 -0.24 -7.55
C ILE A 527 -18.72 -1.15 -6.43
N PHE A 528 -18.78 -0.69 -5.18
CA PHE A 528 -19.45 -1.43 -4.10
C PHE A 528 -20.97 -1.31 -4.09
N VAL A 529 -21.51 -0.16 -4.53
CA VAL A 529 -22.93 0.17 -4.37
C VAL A 529 -23.68 0.05 -5.70
N ALA A 530 -23.08 0.54 -6.79
CA ALA A 530 -23.73 0.57 -8.09
C ALA A 530 -24.13 -0.83 -8.63
N PRO A 531 -23.34 -1.92 -8.51
CA PRO A 531 -23.78 -3.23 -8.98
C PRO A 531 -25.05 -3.71 -8.26
N LEU A 532 -25.17 -3.39 -6.96
CA LEU A 532 -26.32 -3.77 -6.14
C LEU A 532 -27.57 -2.98 -6.54
N VAL A 533 -27.44 -1.68 -6.78
CA VAL A 533 -28.54 -0.86 -7.31
C VAL A 533 -29.00 -1.35 -8.68
N VAL A 534 -28.07 -1.64 -9.59
CA VAL A 534 -28.41 -2.03 -10.97
C VAL A 534 -28.98 -3.45 -11.03
N ILE A 535 -28.48 -4.42 -10.26
CA ILE A 535 -29.09 -5.75 -10.20
C ILE A 535 -30.49 -5.71 -9.56
N THR A 536 -30.74 -4.81 -8.60
CA THR A 536 -32.08 -4.58 -8.06
C THR A 536 -33.05 -4.06 -9.12
N LEU A 537 -32.64 -3.07 -9.92
CA LEU A 537 -33.46 -2.57 -11.03
C LEU A 537 -33.78 -3.70 -12.03
N ILE A 538 -32.78 -4.52 -12.37
CA ILE A 538 -32.98 -5.68 -13.26
C ILE A 538 -33.93 -6.70 -12.64
N TYR A 539 -33.75 -7.03 -11.36
CA TYR A 539 -34.64 -7.95 -10.65
C TYR A 539 -36.11 -7.54 -10.78
N MET A 540 -36.41 -6.24 -10.62
CA MET A 540 -37.76 -5.67 -10.74
C MET A 540 -38.35 -5.74 -12.17
N THR A 541 -37.51 -5.89 -13.21
CA THR A 541 -37.99 -6.16 -14.60
C THR A 541 -38.22 -7.64 -14.91
N ARG A 542 -37.78 -8.54 -14.02
CA ARG A 542 -37.84 -10.00 -14.19
C ARG A 542 -38.81 -10.68 -13.21
N TYR A 543 -38.93 -10.14 -12.00
CA TYR A 543 -39.68 -10.67 -10.86
C TYR A 543 -40.38 -9.54 -10.11
N ASN A 544 -41.47 -9.86 -9.40
CA ASN A 544 -42.15 -8.94 -8.48
C ASN A 544 -41.65 -9.18 -7.04
N ILE A 545 -41.14 -8.15 -6.37
CA ILE A 545 -40.56 -8.28 -5.01
C ILE A 545 -41.58 -8.79 -3.96
N PHE A 546 -42.84 -8.36 -4.08
CA PHE A 546 -43.91 -8.66 -3.11
C PHE A 546 -44.77 -9.88 -3.46
N GLY A 547 -44.54 -10.52 -4.62
CA GLY A 547 -45.25 -11.72 -5.05
C GLY A 547 -46.71 -11.48 -5.46
N GLU A 548 -46.95 -11.15 -6.72
CA GLU A 548 -48.28 -11.07 -7.34
C GLU A 548 -48.16 -11.20 -8.87
N GLN A 549 -49.28 -11.48 -9.57
CA GLN A 549 -49.32 -11.85 -10.99
C GLN A 549 -49.16 -10.67 -11.99
N ASP A 550 -48.65 -9.52 -11.54
CA ASP A 550 -48.44 -8.34 -12.40
C ASP A 550 -47.45 -8.61 -13.55
N GLU A 551 -47.71 -8.04 -14.73
CA GLU A 551 -46.81 -8.16 -15.89
C GLU A 551 -45.43 -7.51 -15.61
N VAL A 552 -44.38 -8.34 -15.59
CA VAL A 552 -43.00 -7.90 -15.35
C VAL A 552 -42.36 -7.24 -16.58
N GLY A 553 -41.78 -6.06 -16.40
CA GLY A 553 -41.08 -5.33 -17.46
C GLY A 553 -40.44 -4.03 -16.97
N PHE A 554 -40.08 -3.12 -17.88
CA PHE A 554 -39.51 -1.83 -17.48
C PHE A 554 -40.48 -0.97 -16.66
N TRP A 555 -41.77 -0.95 -17.05
CA TRP A 555 -42.79 -0.14 -16.38
C TRP A 555 -43.19 -0.67 -15.00
N SER A 556 -42.99 -1.97 -14.71
CA SER A 556 -43.26 -2.53 -13.39
C SER A 556 -42.31 -2.00 -12.31
N ILE A 557 -41.14 -1.47 -12.68
CA ILE A 557 -40.23 -0.82 -11.72
C ILE A 557 -40.97 0.32 -10.98
N ARG A 558 -41.63 1.23 -11.71
CA ARG A 558 -42.36 2.37 -11.11
C ARG A 558 -43.50 1.91 -10.20
N GLN A 559 -44.24 0.88 -10.63
CA GLN A 559 -45.34 0.31 -9.85
C GLN A 559 -44.84 -0.33 -8.55
N GLN A 560 -43.77 -1.13 -8.62
CA GLN A 560 -43.15 -1.76 -7.46
C GLN A 560 -42.53 -0.71 -6.51
N VAL A 561 -41.83 0.32 -7.01
CA VAL A 561 -41.31 1.42 -6.18
C VAL A 561 -42.44 2.13 -5.44
N ASN A 562 -43.53 2.47 -6.13
CA ASN A 562 -44.70 3.07 -5.48
C ASN A 562 -45.32 2.13 -4.43
N ARG A 563 -45.34 0.81 -4.67
CA ARG A 563 -45.81 -0.18 -3.69
C ARG A 563 -44.89 -0.27 -2.46
N ILE A 564 -43.57 -0.13 -2.63
CA ILE A 564 -42.60 -0.02 -1.51
C ILE A 564 -42.85 1.24 -0.68
N LEU A 565 -42.99 2.39 -1.34
CA LEU A 565 -43.16 3.68 -0.67
C LEU A 565 -44.50 3.80 0.08
N ASN A 566 -45.54 3.14 -0.43
CA ASN A 566 -46.87 3.08 0.20
C ASN A 566 -47.03 1.88 1.17
N TYR A 567 -45.97 1.11 1.43
CA TYR A 567 -46.06 -0.08 2.28
C TYR A 567 -46.20 0.31 3.76
N PRO A 568 -47.13 -0.29 4.54
CA PRO A 568 -47.33 0.07 5.94
C PRO A 568 -46.08 -0.19 6.80
N VAL A 569 -45.61 0.87 7.46
CA VAL A 569 -44.39 0.84 8.29
C VAL A 569 -44.74 0.41 9.71
N TYR A 570 -44.34 -0.81 10.07
CA TYR A 570 -44.43 -1.34 11.43
C TYR A 570 -43.11 -1.13 12.21
N MET A 571 -43.16 -1.16 13.54
CA MET A 571 -41.94 -1.09 14.37
C MET A 571 -40.94 -2.20 14.01
N LYS A 572 -41.42 -3.43 13.74
CA LYS A 572 -40.58 -4.54 13.27
C LYS A 572 -39.90 -4.27 11.92
N THR A 573 -40.54 -3.53 11.00
CA THR A 573 -39.92 -3.16 9.72
C THR A 573 -38.93 -2.01 9.87
N LEU A 574 -39.14 -1.08 10.82
CA LEU A 574 -38.15 -0.06 11.16
C LEU A 574 -36.88 -0.67 11.79
N LEU A 575 -37.05 -1.59 12.74
CA LEU A 575 -35.92 -2.32 13.34
C LEU A 575 -35.14 -3.14 12.30
N GLY A 576 -35.86 -3.83 11.39
CA GLY A 576 -35.24 -4.53 10.26
C GLY A 576 -34.50 -3.59 9.30
N ALA A 577 -35.08 -2.44 8.96
CA ALA A 577 -34.44 -1.44 8.10
C ALA A 577 -33.20 -0.83 8.77
N ALA A 578 -33.25 -0.54 10.08
CA ALA A 578 -32.11 -0.07 10.85
C ALA A 578 -30.97 -1.10 10.89
N PHE A 579 -31.29 -2.39 11.06
CA PHE A 579 -30.30 -3.48 10.98
C PHE A 579 -29.66 -3.59 9.59
N VAL A 580 -30.45 -3.51 8.51
CA VAL A 580 -29.92 -3.53 7.14
C VAL A 580 -29.07 -2.29 6.84
N ALA A 581 -29.48 -1.10 7.32
CA ALA A 581 -28.71 0.13 7.18
C ALA A 581 -27.37 0.04 7.93
N LEU A 582 -27.37 -0.51 9.16
CA LEU A 582 -26.14 -0.76 9.92
C LEU A 582 -25.23 -1.76 9.20
N ALA A 583 -25.78 -2.87 8.68
CA ALA A 583 -25.01 -3.86 7.93
C ALA A 583 -24.42 -3.26 6.63
N ALA A 584 -25.17 -2.44 5.92
CA ALA A 584 -24.70 -1.71 4.73
C ALA A 584 -23.61 -0.68 5.08
N TRP A 585 -23.78 0.07 6.18
CA TRP A 585 -22.78 1.01 6.67
C TRP A 585 -21.48 0.30 7.07
N ILE A 586 -21.56 -0.84 7.77
CA ILE A 586 -20.38 -1.67 8.09
C ILE A 586 -19.74 -2.23 6.82
N TYR A 587 -20.53 -2.67 5.84
CA TYR A 587 -20.03 -3.21 4.56
C TYR A 587 -19.26 -2.17 3.73
N VAL A 588 -19.80 -0.94 3.62
CA VAL A 588 -19.13 0.18 2.94
C VAL A 588 -17.97 0.72 3.78
N GLY A 589 -18.12 0.80 5.10
CA GLY A 589 -17.05 1.22 6.02
C GLY A 589 -15.83 0.32 5.94
N ARG A 590 -16.00 -1.01 6.07
CA ARG A 590 -14.95 -2.03 5.93
C ARG A 590 -14.37 -2.14 4.51
N SER A 591 -14.80 -1.30 3.56
CA SER A 591 -14.22 -1.24 2.21
C SER A 591 -13.11 -0.19 2.03
N GLY A 592 -12.98 0.75 2.97
CA GLY A 592 -11.91 1.75 2.99
C GLY A 592 -10.81 1.38 3.98
N HIS A 593 -9.61 1.95 3.78
CA HIS A 593 -8.41 1.68 4.56
C HIS A 593 -8.42 2.21 6.01
N THR A 594 -9.47 2.95 6.41
CA THR A 594 -9.48 3.77 7.64
C THR A 594 -10.80 3.74 8.43
N ALA A 595 -11.58 2.64 8.36
CA ALA A 595 -12.68 2.41 9.28
C ALA A 595 -12.25 1.43 10.38
N GLY A 596 -12.06 1.92 11.61
CA GLY A 596 -11.59 1.17 12.78
C GLY A 596 -12.58 0.14 13.34
N VAL A 597 -13.23 -0.64 12.47
CA VAL A 597 -14.10 -1.76 12.82
C VAL A 597 -13.21 -2.98 13.08
N PRO A 598 -13.11 -3.49 14.32
CA PRO A 598 -12.20 -4.58 14.65
C PRO A 598 -12.59 -5.87 13.90
N VAL A 599 -11.57 -6.60 13.43
CA VAL A 599 -11.73 -7.88 12.74
C VAL A 599 -11.83 -8.99 13.80
N PRO A 600 -12.85 -9.87 13.79
CA PRO A 600 -12.95 -10.97 14.75
C PRO A 600 -11.72 -11.88 14.69
N ALA A 601 -11.21 -12.33 15.84
CA ALA A 601 -10.01 -13.18 15.92
C ALA A 601 -10.15 -14.51 15.13
N LEU A 602 -11.37 -15.04 15.00
CA LEU A 602 -11.68 -16.18 14.13
C LEU A 602 -11.48 -15.87 12.64
N GLU A 603 -11.84 -14.66 12.19
CA GLU A 603 -11.63 -14.22 10.81
C GLU A 603 -10.13 -14.08 10.52
N ILE A 604 -9.33 -13.60 11.48
CA ILE A 604 -7.86 -13.51 11.38
C ILE A 604 -7.23 -14.91 11.26
N LYS A 605 -7.61 -15.85 12.14
CA LYS A 605 -7.10 -17.24 12.09
C LYS A 605 -7.49 -17.95 10.79
N LEU A 606 -8.71 -17.74 10.29
CA LEU A 606 -9.14 -18.31 9.01
C LEU A 606 -8.36 -17.72 7.83
N ARG A 607 -8.08 -16.40 7.83
CA ARG A 607 -7.24 -15.77 6.80
C ARG A 607 -5.84 -16.38 6.75
N TYR A 608 -5.19 -16.56 7.91
CA TYR A 608 -3.88 -17.19 8.01
C TYR A 608 -3.89 -18.66 7.51
N LEU A 609 -4.91 -19.44 7.88
CA LEU A 609 -5.06 -20.80 7.35
C LEU A 609 -5.20 -20.83 5.82
N LEU A 610 -5.97 -19.89 5.25
CA LEU A 610 -6.13 -19.77 3.80
C LEU A 610 -4.85 -19.29 3.10
N GLU A 611 -4.05 -18.44 3.74
CA GLU A 611 -2.72 -18.03 3.25
C GLU A 611 -1.72 -19.20 3.21
N GLN A 612 -1.80 -20.14 4.15
CA GLN A 612 -0.93 -21.33 4.16
C GLN A 612 -1.35 -22.42 3.18
N VAL A 613 -2.65 -22.52 2.87
CA VAL A 613 -3.22 -23.63 2.07
C VAL A 613 -3.40 -23.26 0.59
N MET A 614 -3.53 -21.97 0.25
CA MET A 614 -3.88 -21.51 -1.10
C MET A 614 -2.83 -20.54 -1.65
N TYR A 615 -2.66 -20.55 -2.98
CA TYR A 615 -1.70 -19.66 -3.65
C TYR A 615 -2.08 -18.19 -3.48
N ALA A 616 -3.38 -17.84 -3.53
CA ALA A 616 -3.83 -16.48 -3.29
C ALA A 616 -5.12 -16.44 -2.47
N ARG A 617 -4.99 -16.07 -1.18
CA ARG A 617 -6.12 -15.98 -0.23
C ARG A 617 -7.33 -15.24 -0.85
N PRO A 618 -8.49 -15.92 -1.00
CA PRO A 618 -9.69 -15.32 -1.58
C PRO A 618 -10.32 -14.26 -0.68
N ARG A 619 -11.07 -13.32 -1.26
CA ARG A 619 -11.74 -12.27 -0.47
C ARG A 619 -12.91 -12.88 0.32
N GLY A 620 -12.99 -12.57 1.61
CA GLY A 620 -14.05 -13.08 2.49
C GLY A 620 -15.49 -12.82 1.98
N LYS A 621 -15.71 -11.71 1.27
CA LYS A 621 -17.00 -11.35 0.66
C LYS A 621 -17.48 -12.39 -0.37
N GLU A 622 -16.55 -13.05 -1.07
CA GLU A 622 -16.86 -14.07 -2.08
C GLU A 622 -17.29 -15.37 -1.41
N PHE A 623 -16.42 -16.01 -0.64
CA PHE A 623 -16.69 -17.35 -0.12
C PHE A 623 -17.55 -17.39 1.15
N MET A 624 -17.61 -16.32 1.96
CA MET A 624 -18.43 -16.29 3.19
C MET A 624 -19.86 -15.78 2.95
N VAL A 625 -20.09 -14.99 1.90
CA VAL A 625 -21.39 -14.34 1.64
C VAL A 625 -21.90 -14.66 0.24
N GLY A 626 -21.18 -14.24 -0.81
CA GLY A 626 -21.71 -14.27 -2.17
C GLY A 626 -21.92 -15.68 -2.74
N HIS A 627 -20.91 -16.53 -2.68
CA HIS A 627 -20.99 -17.89 -3.22
C HIS A 627 -21.94 -18.80 -2.43
N PRO A 628 -21.98 -18.75 -1.08
CA PRO A 628 -23.05 -19.37 -0.30
C PRO A 628 -24.46 -18.88 -0.66
N ALA A 629 -24.65 -17.56 -0.79
CA ALA A 629 -25.93 -17.00 -1.19
C ALA A 629 -26.35 -17.44 -2.61
N PHE A 630 -25.39 -17.62 -3.53
CA PHE A 630 -25.65 -18.15 -4.86
C PHE A 630 -26.12 -19.63 -4.82
N PHE A 631 -25.55 -20.47 -3.95
CA PHE A 631 -26.03 -21.84 -3.76
C PHE A 631 -27.44 -21.87 -3.16
N LEU A 632 -27.69 -21.03 -2.16
CA LEU A 632 -29.02 -20.88 -1.56
C LEU A 632 -30.04 -20.27 -2.54
N LEU A 633 -29.61 -19.42 -3.49
CA LEU A 633 -30.46 -18.89 -4.56
C LEU A 633 -30.98 -20.00 -5.49
N VAL A 634 -30.13 -20.99 -5.83
CA VAL A 634 -30.55 -22.17 -6.61
C VAL A 634 -31.56 -23.01 -5.82
N MET A 635 -31.33 -23.21 -4.52
CA MET A 635 -32.29 -23.90 -3.65
C MET A 635 -33.62 -23.12 -3.54
N ALA A 636 -33.56 -21.80 -3.36
CA ALA A 636 -34.72 -20.91 -3.30
C ALA A 636 -35.58 -20.97 -4.56
N ALA A 637 -34.93 -21.06 -5.73
CA ALA A 637 -35.63 -21.17 -7.00
C ALA A 637 -36.31 -22.53 -7.20
N TYR A 638 -35.64 -23.65 -6.86
CA TYR A 638 -36.27 -24.99 -6.88
C TYR A 638 -37.43 -25.11 -5.88
N ARG A 639 -37.27 -24.55 -4.67
CA ARG A 639 -38.21 -24.65 -3.54
C ARG A 639 -39.26 -23.53 -3.51
N ARG A 640 -39.31 -22.66 -4.53
CA ARG A 640 -40.21 -21.48 -4.60
C ARG A 640 -40.27 -20.67 -3.31
N TRP A 641 -39.10 -20.35 -2.74
CA TRP A 641 -39.04 -19.48 -1.57
C TRP A 641 -39.60 -18.07 -1.84
N PRO A 642 -40.04 -17.33 -0.81
CA PRO A 642 -40.63 -16.00 -0.97
C PRO A 642 -39.77 -15.04 -1.80
N SER A 643 -40.41 -14.26 -2.66
CA SER A 643 -39.76 -13.36 -3.63
C SER A 643 -38.79 -12.35 -2.99
N ILE A 644 -39.03 -11.96 -1.73
CA ILE A 644 -38.14 -11.09 -0.96
C ILE A 644 -36.85 -11.78 -0.50
N LEU A 645 -36.91 -13.09 -0.19
CA LEU A 645 -35.74 -13.90 0.17
C LEU A 645 -34.93 -14.25 -1.10
N HIS A 646 -35.61 -14.61 -2.18
CA HIS A 646 -34.97 -14.79 -3.49
C HIS A 646 -34.27 -13.51 -3.95
N TYR A 647 -34.90 -12.33 -3.79
CA TYR A 647 -34.27 -11.02 -4.04
C TYR A 647 -33.01 -10.79 -3.17
N ALA A 648 -33.11 -11.00 -1.85
CA ALA A 648 -31.98 -10.82 -0.94
C ALA A 648 -30.79 -11.72 -1.31
N LEU A 649 -31.06 -12.96 -1.74
CA LEU A 649 -30.05 -13.91 -2.21
C LEU A 649 -29.42 -13.48 -3.55
N VAL A 650 -30.18 -12.88 -4.49
CA VAL A 650 -29.62 -12.27 -5.71
C VAL A 650 -28.66 -11.13 -5.37
N VAL A 651 -29.05 -10.22 -4.48
CA VAL A 651 -28.19 -9.10 -4.06
C VAL A 651 -26.93 -9.62 -3.37
N ALA A 652 -27.05 -10.56 -2.43
CA ALA A 652 -25.91 -11.17 -1.74
C ALA A 652 -24.99 -11.93 -2.71
N ALA A 653 -25.53 -12.70 -3.65
CA ALA A 653 -24.74 -13.37 -4.69
C ALA A 653 -23.97 -12.37 -5.57
N THR A 654 -24.58 -11.22 -5.89
CA THR A 654 -23.96 -10.15 -6.66
C THR A 654 -22.80 -9.47 -5.90
N ILE A 655 -22.84 -9.42 -4.57
CA ILE A 655 -21.71 -8.95 -3.73
C ILE A 655 -20.45 -9.79 -3.98
N GLY A 656 -20.59 -11.12 -4.10
CA GLY A 656 -19.47 -12.01 -4.43
C GLY A 656 -18.88 -11.70 -5.82
N GLN A 657 -19.75 -11.60 -6.83
CA GLN A 657 -19.34 -11.28 -8.20
C GLN A 657 -18.69 -9.88 -8.32
N GLY A 658 -19.15 -8.91 -7.53
CA GLY A 658 -18.53 -7.58 -7.43
C GLY A 658 -17.13 -7.62 -6.79
N SER A 659 -16.97 -8.32 -5.66
CA SER A 659 -15.68 -8.50 -4.96
C SER A 659 -14.61 -9.17 -5.85
N LEU A 660 -15.03 -10.15 -6.64
CA LEU A 660 -14.18 -10.83 -7.61
C LEU A 660 -13.56 -9.86 -8.62
N VAL A 661 -14.37 -8.93 -9.15
CA VAL A 661 -13.89 -7.92 -10.11
C VAL A 661 -13.13 -6.78 -9.42
N GLU A 662 -13.55 -6.38 -8.21
CA GLU A 662 -12.84 -5.43 -7.35
C GLU A 662 -11.40 -5.86 -7.08
N THR A 663 -11.12 -7.18 -6.99
CA THR A 663 -9.75 -7.70 -6.82
C THR A 663 -8.77 -7.18 -7.87
N PHE A 664 -9.20 -7.01 -9.13
CA PHE A 664 -8.37 -6.47 -10.22
C PHE A 664 -8.18 -4.94 -10.16
N ALA A 665 -8.95 -4.23 -9.35
CA ALA A 665 -8.78 -2.79 -9.14
C ALA A 665 -7.62 -2.45 -8.17
N HIS A 666 -7.09 -3.44 -7.45
CA HIS A 666 -5.92 -3.29 -6.57
C HIS A 666 -4.62 -3.45 -7.38
N MET A 667 -4.27 -2.40 -8.13
CA MET A 667 -3.20 -2.43 -9.15
C MET A 667 -1.79 -2.79 -8.66
N ARG A 668 -1.54 -2.67 -7.36
CA ARG A 668 -0.30 -3.13 -6.71
C ARG A 668 -0.10 -4.65 -6.67
N THR A 669 -1.18 -5.42 -6.79
CA THR A 669 -1.12 -6.88 -6.78
C THR A 669 -0.93 -7.41 -8.20
N PRO A 670 0.01 -8.35 -8.44
CA PRO A 670 0.23 -8.93 -9.76
C PRO A 670 -1.04 -9.45 -10.42
N VAL A 671 -1.12 -9.32 -11.75
CA VAL A 671 -2.34 -9.67 -12.49
C VAL A 671 -2.64 -11.17 -12.43
N LEU A 672 -1.60 -12.02 -12.47
CA LEU A 672 -1.73 -13.47 -12.32
C LEU A 672 -2.23 -13.84 -10.91
N MET A 673 -1.67 -13.24 -9.86
CA MET A 673 -2.12 -13.46 -8.48
C MET A 673 -3.59 -13.03 -8.29
N SER A 674 -4.00 -11.94 -8.93
CA SER A 674 -5.39 -11.46 -8.92
C SER A 674 -6.34 -12.44 -9.63
N PHE A 675 -5.90 -13.06 -10.72
CA PHE A 675 -6.65 -14.11 -11.42
C PHE A 675 -6.76 -15.40 -10.59
N VAL A 676 -5.65 -15.91 -10.04
CA VAL A 676 -5.66 -17.11 -9.19
C VAL A 676 -6.52 -16.90 -7.94
N ARG A 677 -6.47 -15.72 -7.31
CA ARG A 677 -7.34 -15.37 -6.18
C ARG A 677 -8.84 -15.54 -6.50
N GLY A 678 -9.24 -15.25 -7.73
CA GLY A 678 -10.63 -15.46 -8.20
C GLY A 678 -10.99 -16.93 -8.41
N LEU A 679 -10.02 -17.77 -8.79
CA LEU A 679 -10.21 -19.23 -8.89
C LEU A 679 -10.26 -19.87 -7.50
N ASP A 680 -9.36 -19.48 -6.58
CA ASP A 680 -9.38 -19.91 -5.18
C ASP A 680 -10.70 -19.48 -4.50
N GLY A 681 -11.21 -18.30 -4.84
CA GLY A 681 -12.53 -17.80 -4.41
C GLY A 681 -13.71 -18.60 -4.93
N LEU A 682 -13.63 -19.14 -6.17
CA LEU A 682 -14.59 -20.09 -6.71
C LEU A 682 -14.54 -21.44 -6.00
N VAL A 683 -13.33 -22.00 -5.79
CA VAL A 683 -13.15 -23.30 -5.12
C VAL A 683 -13.69 -23.25 -3.68
N MET A 684 -13.25 -22.26 -2.89
CA MET A 684 -13.80 -22.03 -1.55
C MET A 684 -15.29 -21.69 -1.57
N GLY A 685 -15.73 -20.96 -2.58
CA GLY A 685 -17.15 -20.65 -2.78
C GLY A 685 -18.04 -21.88 -2.97
N ILE A 686 -17.56 -22.88 -3.72
CA ILE A 686 -18.25 -24.17 -3.89
C ILE A 686 -18.26 -24.93 -2.56
N VAL A 687 -17.14 -25.02 -1.83
CA VAL A 687 -17.07 -25.69 -0.52
C VAL A 687 -18.06 -25.05 0.48
N CYS A 688 -17.99 -23.74 0.66
CA CYS A 688 -18.87 -23.01 1.57
C CYS A 688 -20.34 -23.02 1.09
N GLY A 689 -20.59 -23.03 -0.23
CA GLY A 689 -21.92 -23.16 -0.81
C GLY A 689 -22.56 -24.53 -0.57
N VAL A 690 -21.79 -25.62 -0.68
CA VAL A 690 -22.23 -26.97 -0.32
C VAL A 690 -22.56 -27.05 1.17
N ILE A 691 -21.70 -26.49 2.03
CA ILE A 691 -21.94 -26.45 3.49
C ILE A 691 -23.23 -25.67 3.81
N ALA A 692 -23.44 -24.51 3.19
CA ALA A 692 -24.64 -23.70 3.40
C ALA A 692 -25.92 -24.43 2.97
N LEU A 693 -25.90 -25.09 1.80
CA LEU A 693 -27.03 -25.83 1.27
C LEU A 693 -27.35 -27.07 2.13
N ALA A 694 -26.32 -27.80 2.58
CA ALA A 694 -26.48 -28.90 3.54
C ALA A 694 -27.01 -28.43 4.90
N GLY A 695 -26.49 -27.32 5.42
CA GLY A 695 -26.93 -26.73 6.69
C GLY A 695 -28.41 -26.30 6.67
N VAL A 696 -28.85 -25.65 5.60
CA VAL A 696 -30.28 -25.30 5.42
C VAL A 696 -31.15 -26.54 5.27
N GLN A 697 -30.71 -27.56 4.52
CA GLN A 697 -31.45 -28.82 4.40
C GLN A 697 -31.59 -29.53 5.75
N LEU A 698 -30.53 -29.53 6.58
CA LEU A 698 -30.55 -30.06 7.94
C LEU A 698 -31.50 -29.26 8.84
N LEU A 699 -31.46 -27.93 8.81
CA LEU A 699 -32.38 -27.08 9.56
C LEU A 699 -33.83 -27.34 9.18
N HIS A 700 -34.14 -27.45 7.88
CA HIS A 700 -35.47 -27.79 7.39
C HIS A 700 -35.94 -29.17 7.89
N TYR A 701 -35.05 -30.17 7.89
CA TYR A 701 -35.34 -31.48 8.46
C TYR A 701 -35.57 -31.43 9.97
N LEU A 702 -34.75 -30.71 10.73
CA LEU A 702 -34.90 -30.57 12.17
C LEU A 702 -36.20 -29.85 12.55
N VAL A 703 -36.55 -28.76 11.84
CA VAL A 703 -37.83 -28.06 12.04
C VAL A 703 -39.02 -28.97 11.72
N PHE A 704 -38.94 -29.77 10.65
CA PHE A 704 -39.99 -30.75 10.32
C PHE A 704 -40.14 -31.85 11.39
N VAL A 705 -39.03 -32.37 11.93
CA VAL A 705 -39.03 -33.37 13.01
C VAL A 705 -39.56 -32.78 14.33
N TRP A 706 -39.18 -31.55 14.68
CA TRP A 706 -39.68 -30.88 15.89
C TRP A 706 -41.16 -30.52 15.77
N GLY A 707 -41.61 -30.04 14.61
CA GLY A 707 -43.02 -29.72 14.34
C GLY A 707 -43.94 -30.94 14.34
N ARG A 708 -43.41 -32.13 14.01
CA ARG A 708 -44.14 -33.40 14.22
C ARG A 708 -44.31 -33.76 15.69
N ARG A 709 -43.28 -33.55 16.53
CA ARG A 709 -43.38 -33.83 17.98
C ARG A 709 -44.40 -32.96 18.71
N THR A 710 -44.65 -31.73 18.23
CA THR A 710 -45.75 -30.91 18.76
C THR A 710 -47.13 -31.39 18.32
N ALA A 711 -47.24 -32.02 17.14
CA ALA A 711 -48.51 -32.56 16.61
C ALA A 711 -48.80 -34.02 17.02
N GLU A 712 -47.88 -34.69 17.73
CA GLU A 712 -48.11 -35.99 18.39
C GLU A 712 -48.49 -35.82 19.88
N HIS A 713 -48.58 -34.57 20.37
CA HIS A 713 -48.91 -34.21 21.76
C HIS A 713 -50.04 -33.16 21.86
N GLU A 714 -50.72 -32.87 20.74
CA GLU A 714 -52.08 -32.31 20.65
C GLU A 714 -53.05 -33.41 20.18
#